data_AF-A0A386ZG58-F1
#
_entry.id   AF-A0A386ZG58-F1
#
_cell.length_a   1.000
_cell.length_b   1.000
_cell.length_c   1.000
_cell.angle_alpha   90.00
_cell.angle_beta   90.00
_cell.angle_gamma   90.00
#
_symmetry.space_group_name_H-M   'P 1'
#
loop_
_entity.id
_entity.type
_entity.pdbx_description
1 polymer ?
#
loop_
_entity_poly.entity_id
_entity_poly.type
_entity_poly.pdbx_seq_one_letter_code
_entity_poly.pdbx_strand_id
1 'polypeptide(L)'
;MSHGVPIHRRRAGQCTADWLLVERYPGELEDLRAETARLRRLLELTEQQARAAAPDQTAVGTPVDMRSSPEAKVRFYLDLFSCRDDVYAVRWENRRDGRSGWMPAIRGRWSKGMSRSEAPYLPLTDDVIAGHLRGDHHVGLYPLTDDDTCWWVAADFDKSAAMLDALAFLKAARAKDIPAALEVSQSGRGAHVWIFFAEPTPAATARRIATGLLAEAIQLRGSMSLSSYDRLFPSQDTHTGRGMGNLIAAPLNGARRRHGTTLFLDPATLEPFDDQWAYLSSIPRLSPKQVDTLATTLGEPKVGHDVRRLQLPTSSKIVPRPAPIVRAVLAARLQLSTADLGPAMISAVKHAASVPNPEFYTRQRTRRSTWDTPRFLRSYDETPEGDLVLPRGLRPLLTTLVESADSTLDIDDNRTNGSDQTFTCTSELRPEQRTALRAIEAEDTCVLVAPPGTGKTVIACAAIASRATSTMILVDRKALADQWRARILEHLAIKCGQIGGGRSKTTGMIDVALLPTLARRTNVDELTRGYGFIVVDECHHIAASAFTDVLNQIPARHWLGLTATPYRRDQLDDLIYHQLGSHTHTIDAPAAGHLPTSGDTPAPHRILHVHPTQFAYDGDADPSQPGGIAEIYRALVADEERLKQISTDVLDAHQAGANILVLTPVIASSLRKRAPGYAELGFPDPCKLGN
;
A
#
# COMPACT_ATOMS: atom_id res chain seq x y z
N MET A 1 -69.72 27.86 -6.47
CA MET A 1 -69.97 28.49 -5.16
C MET A 1 -68.61 28.94 -4.64
N SER A 2 -67.92 29.91 -5.24
CA SER A 2 -68.25 31.36 -5.29
C SER A 2 -68.82 31.82 -3.96
N HIS A 3 -68.04 32.59 -3.19
CA HIS A 3 -68.41 33.82 -2.48
C HIS A 3 -67.09 34.54 -2.18
N GLY A 4 -67.00 35.83 -2.53
CA GLY A 4 -65.81 36.64 -2.30
C GLY A 4 -66.14 38.02 -1.74
N VAL A 5 -65.05 38.76 -1.48
CA VAL A 5 -64.91 40.24 -1.50
C VAL A 5 -65.47 40.93 -0.22
N PRO A 6 -64.79 41.94 0.39
CA PRO A 6 -64.20 43.07 -0.32
C PRO A 6 -62.82 43.62 0.05
N ILE A 7 -62.26 44.21 -0.99
CA ILE A 7 -61.13 45.13 -1.06
C ILE A 7 -61.58 46.51 -0.56
N HIS A 8 -60.78 47.14 0.31
CA HIS A 8 -60.81 48.58 0.51
C HIS A 8 -59.45 49.20 0.12
N ARG A 9 -59.47 50.05 -0.92
CA ARG A 9 -58.39 50.98 -1.27
C ARG A 9 -58.26 52.08 -0.21
N ARG A 10 -57.04 52.43 0.21
CA ARG A 10 -56.66 53.82 0.51
C ARG A 10 -55.12 54.02 0.51
N ARG A 11 -54.72 54.90 -0.43
CA ARG A 11 -53.65 55.92 -0.42
C ARG A 11 -52.20 55.53 -0.10
N ALA A 12 -51.36 55.85 -1.08
CA ALA A 12 -49.94 56.11 -0.96
C ALA A 12 -49.66 57.18 0.10
N GLY A 13 -48.75 56.85 1.02
CA GLY A 13 -48.04 57.77 1.89
C GLY A 13 -46.57 57.37 1.89
N GLN A 14 -45.70 58.27 1.47
CA GLN A 14 -44.25 58.17 1.65
C GLN A 14 -43.95 57.97 3.13
N CYS A 15 -43.16 56.96 3.48
CA CYS A 15 -42.53 56.89 4.78
C CYS A 15 -41.11 56.36 4.64
N THR A 16 -40.19 57.20 5.10
CA THR A 16 -38.74 57.04 5.18
C THR A 16 -38.34 55.87 6.08
N ALA A 17 -37.14 55.37 5.83
CA ALA A 17 -36.50 54.24 6.50
C ALA A 17 -36.41 54.38 8.03
N ASP A 18 -36.61 53.25 8.72
CA ASP A 18 -35.87 52.82 9.91
C ASP A 18 -36.18 51.34 10.18
N TRP A 19 -35.27 50.45 9.77
CA TRP A 19 -35.31 49.04 10.18
C TRP A 19 -34.58 48.90 11.50
N LEU A 20 -35.30 49.09 12.60
CA LEU A 20 -34.87 48.67 13.94
C LEU A 20 -34.61 47.17 13.95
N LEU A 21 -33.35 46.78 14.14
CA LEU A 21 -32.94 45.44 14.54
C LEU A 21 -33.57 45.13 15.91
N VAL A 22 -34.71 44.45 15.89
CA VAL A 22 -35.26 43.82 17.11
C VAL A 22 -34.40 42.58 17.39
N GLU A 23 -33.62 42.61 18.47
CA GLU A 23 -32.91 41.43 19.00
C GLU A 23 -33.92 40.29 19.17
N ARG A 24 -33.61 39.11 18.62
CA ARG A 24 -34.52 37.97 18.63
C ARG A 24 -34.81 37.42 20.04
N TYR A 25 -33.94 37.71 21.02
CA TYR A 25 -34.12 37.40 22.46
C TYR A 25 -33.32 38.39 23.33
N PRO A 26 -33.89 39.55 23.74
CA PRO A 26 -33.20 40.47 24.63
C PRO A 26 -32.99 39.82 26.01
N GLY A 27 -31.74 39.79 26.49
CA GLY A 27 -31.37 39.26 27.80
C GLY A 27 -30.65 37.89 27.79
N GLU A 28 -30.69 37.13 26.69
CA GLU A 28 -30.08 35.78 26.64
C GLU A 28 -28.56 35.80 26.84
N LEU A 29 -27.90 36.87 26.35
CA LEU A 29 -26.46 37.08 26.56
C LEU A 29 -26.13 37.42 28.03
N GLU A 30 -27.05 38.11 28.71
CA GLU A 30 -26.90 38.45 30.13
C GLU A 30 -27.17 37.23 31.01
N ASP A 31 -28.15 36.40 30.65
CA ASP A 31 -28.48 35.14 31.30
C ASP A 31 -27.33 34.12 31.16
N LEU A 32 -26.76 33.99 29.95
CA LEU A 32 -25.57 33.15 29.71
C LEU A 32 -24.36 33.64 30.50
N ARG A 33 -24.16 34.96 30.62
CA ARG A 33 -23.07 35.54 31.42
C ARG A 33 -23.30 35.32 32.92
N ALA A 34 -24.54 35.44 33.39
CA ALA A 34 -24.93 35.18 34.77
C ALA A 34 -24.74 33.70 35.13
N GLU A 35 -25.13 32.78 34.24
CA GLU A 35 -24.97 31.34 34.46
C GLU A 35 -23.50 30.93 34.40
N THR A 36 -22.71 31.51 33.50
CA THR A 36 -21.25 31.31 33.47
C THR A 36 -20.59 31.81 34.76
N ALA A 37 -21.04 32.94 35.31
CA ALA A 37 -20.54 33.46 36.59
C ALA A 37 -20.96 32.59 37.79
N ARG A 38 -22.17 32.00 37.75
CA ARG A 38 -22.66 31.06 38.76
C ARG A 38 -21.85 29.77 38.76
N LEU A 39 -21.65 29.16 37.60
CA LEU A 39 -20.86 27.92 37.45
C LEU A 39 -19.41 28.12 37.91
N ARG A 40 -18.80 29.29 37.62
CA ARG A 40 -17.45 29.64 38.10
C ARG A 40 -17.35 29.68 39.63
N ARG A 41 -18.36 30.24 40.31
CA ARG A 41 -18.41 30.26 41.79
C ARG A 41 -18.60 28.87 42.38
N LEU A 42 -19.42 28.04 41.73
CA LEU A 42 -19.74 26.69 42.21
C LEU A 42 -18.55 25.72 42.08
N LEU A 43 -17.62 26.02 41.17
CA LEU A 43 -16.40 25.25 40.92
C LEU A 43 -15.14 25.86 41.59
N GLU A 44 -15.29 26.93 42.38
CA GLU A 44 -14.18 27.63 43.06
C GLU A 44 -13.02 28.06 42.14
N LEU A 45 -13.30 28.33 40.86
CA LEU A 45 -12.28 28.69 39.88
C LEU A 45 -11.96 30.20 39.94
N THR A 46 -10.68 30.54 40.08
CA THR A 46 -10.21 31.93 39.87
C THR A 46 -10.36 32.33 38.39
N GLU A 47 -10.42 33.64 38.10
CA GLU A 47 -10.55 34.15 36.72
C GLU A 47 -9.43 33.63 35.79
N GLN A 48 -8.25 33.41 36.37
CA GLN A 48 -7.07 32.87 35.68
C GLN A 48 -7.16 31.36 35.42
N GLN A 49 -7.85 30.60 36.28
CA GLN A 49 -8.11 29.16 36.10
C GLN A 49 -9.34 28.87 35.22
N ALA A 50 -10.29 29.80 35.17
CA ALA A 50 -11.49 29.72 34.32
C ALA A 50 -11.26 30.18 32.87
N ARG A 51 -10.12 30.85 32.59
CA ARG A 51 -9.60 30.91 31.23
C ARG A 51 -9.20 29.50 30.86
N ALA A 52 -9.92 28.89 29.91
CA ALA A 52 -9.44 27.69 29.22
C ALA A 52 -7.95 27.91 28.93
N ALA A 53 -7.11 26.91 29.24
CA ALA A 53 -5.70 26.93 28.86
C ALA A 53 -5.66 27.42 27.42
N ALA A 54 -5.14 28.64 27.23
CA ALA A 54 -5.13 29.22 25.91
C ALA A 54 -4.38 28.20 25.05
N PRO A 55 -4.96 27.67 23.96
CA PRO A 55 -4.13 27.05 22.95
C PRO A 55 -3.05 28.08 22.65
N ASP A 56 -1.80 27.65 22.68
CA ASP A 56 -0.61 28.48 22.48
C ASP A 56 -0.76 29.15 21.12
N GLN A 57 -1.49 30.27 21.09
CA GLN A 57 -1.71 31.08 19.93
C GLN A 57 -0.41 31.85 19.77
N THR A 58 0.51 31.27 19.00
CA THR A 58 1.38 32.07 18.14
C THR A 58 0.50 32.70 17.04
N ALA A 59 -0.51 33.50 17.45
CA ALA A 59 -1.34 34.28 16.56
C ALA A 59 -0.54 35.51 16.15
N VAL A 60 0.11 35.43 15.00
CA VAL A 60 0.59 36.60 14.29
C VAL A 60 -0.63 37.24 13.59
N GLY A 61 -1.37 38.09 14.29
CA GLY A 61 -2.33 39.01 13.66
C GLY A 61 -3.71 39.15 14.31
N THR A 62 -4.39 40.26 13.99
CA THR A 62 -5.80 40.52 14.34
C THR A 62 -6.71 39.51 13.64
N PRO A 63 -7.74 38.94 14.32
CA PRO A 63 -8.69 38.03 13.70
C PRO A 63 -9.32 38.63 12.44
N VAL A 64 -9.37 37.86 11.35
CA VAL A 64 -9.95 38.29 10.07
C VAL A 64 -11.37 37.75 9.94
N ASP A 65 -12.28 38.62 9.54
CA ASP A 65 -13.71 38.33 9.33
C ASP A 65 -14.19 38.83 7.96
N MET A 66 -15.47 38.65 7.65
CA MET A 66 -16.04 39.11 6.39
C MET A 66 -16.03 40.64 6.24
N ARG A 67 -15.90 41.41 7.32
CA ARG A 67 -15.84 42.88 7.31
C ARG A 67 -14.42 43.42 7.11
N SER A 68 -13.41 42.57 7.32
CA SER A 68 -12.01 42.89 7.13
C SER A 68 -11.69 43.26 5.67
N SER A 69 -10.66 44.08 5.47
CA SER A 69 -10.28 44.56 4.14
C SER A 69 -9.85 43.40 3.22
N PRO A 70 -9.97 43.54 1.88
CA PRO A 70 -9.47 42.54 0.94
C PRO A 70 -7.99 42.19 1.16
N GLU A 71 -7.15 43.18 1.45
CA GLU A 71 -5.71 43.00 1.69
C GLU A 71 -5.46 42.18 2.97
N ALA A 72 -6.22 42.44 4.03
CA ALA A 72 -6.14 41.66 5.27
C ALA A 72 -6.53 40.19 5.03
N LYS A 73 -7.58 39.94 4.23
CA LYS A 73 -8.01 38.59 3.85
C LYS A 73 -6.99 37.85 3.00
N VAL A 74 -6.38 38.52 2.02
CA VAL A 74 -5.32 37.95 1.17
C VAL A 74 -4.11 37.56 2.01
N ARG A 75 -3.66 38.46 2.90
CA ARG A 75 -2.52 38.20 3.79
C ARG A 75 -2.80 37.02 4.73
N PHE A 76 -3.99 36.99 5.34
CA PHE A 76 -4.40 35.88 6.19
C PHE A 76 -4.49 34.55 5.41
N TYR A 77 -5.00 34.58 4.18
CA TYR A 77 -5.08 33.40 3.33
C TYR A 77 -3.70 32.82 3.03
N LEU A 78 -2.74 33.68 2.63
CA LEU A 78 -1.37 33.26 2.34
C LEU A 78 -0.66 32.71 3.58
N ASP A 79 -0.92 33.28 4.76
CA ASP A 79 -0.38 32.80 6.03
C ASP A 79 -0.97 31.43 6.42
N LEU A 80 -2.30 31.28 6.37
CA LEU A 80 -2.97 30.03 6.77
C LEU A 80 -2.70 28.88 5.79
N PHE A 81 -2.75 29.15 4.49
CA PHE A 81 -2.50 28.15 3.43
C PHE A 81 -1.06 28.22 2.90
N SER A 82 -0.12 28.63 3.76
CA SER A 82 1.31 28.72 3.43
C SER A 82 1.80 27.47 2.70
N CYS A 83 2.45 27.67 1.56
CA CYS A 83 2.95 26.63 0.68
C CYS A 83 4.16 27.17 -0.09
N ARG A 84 4.61 26.47 -1.13
CA ARG A 84 5.60 27.04 -2.07
C ARG A 84 5.12 28.38 -2.62
N ASP A 85 5.99 29.37 -2.55
CA ASP A 85 5.77 30.73 -3.07
C ASP A 85 6.39 30.95 -4.45
N ASP A 86 7.35 30.09 -4.84
CA ASP A 86 8.05 30.16 -6.13
C ASP A 86 7.20 29.69 -7.31
N VAL A 87 6.15 28.91 -7.06
CA VAL A 87 5.29 28.34 -8.10
C VAL A 87 3.87 28.04 -7.62
N TYR A 88 2.90 28.22 -8.51
CA TYR A 88 1.51 27.78 -8.32
C TYR A 88 0.95 27.14 -9.59
N ALA A 89 -0.15 26.41 -9.46
CA ALA A 89 -0.87 25.86 -10.60
C ALA A 89 -2.12 26.67 -10.94
N VAL A 90 -2.48 26.72 -12.22
CA VAL A 90 -3.74 27.28 -12.71
C VAL A 90 -4.57 26.18 -13.33
N ARG A 91 -5.86 26.18 -13.02
CA ARG A 91 -6.84 25.30 -13.67
C ARG A 91 -7.10 25.79 -15.09
N TRP A 92 -6.98 24.90 -16.07
CA TRP A 92 -7.41 25.15 -17.44
C TRP A 92 -8.61 24.28 -17.79
N GLU A 93 -9.42 24.78 -18.72
CA GLU A 93 -10.59 24.09 -19.23
C GLU A 93 -10.73 24.38 -20.72
N ASN A 94 -10.80 23.33 -21.52
CA ASN A 94 -11.04 23.43 -22.95
C ASN A 94 -12.55 23.38 -23.18
N ARG A 95 -13.13 24.54 -23.48
CA ARG A 95 -14.57 24.70 -23.73
C ARG A 95 -15.10 23.91 -24.94
N ARG A 96 -14.22 23.41 -25.83
CA ARG A 96 -14.65 22.67 -27.04
C ARG A 96 -14.87 21.18 -26.79
N ASP A 97 -14.06 20.56 -25.93
CA ASP A 97 -14.09 19.11 -25.68
C ASP A 97 -14.35 18.76 -24.20
N GLY A 98 -14.54 19.77 -23.33
CA GLY A 98 -14.85 19.61 -21.92
C GLY A 98 -13.67 19.12 -21.07
N ARG A 99 -12.47 18.93 -21.66
CA ARG A 99 -11.31 18.51 -20.89
C ARG A 99 -10.84 19.64 -19.98
N SER A 100 -10.44 19.27 -18.77
CA SER A 100 -9.88 20.20 -17.80
C SER A 100 -8.69 19.57 -17.10
N GLY A 101 -7.84 20.41 -16.53
CA GLY A 101 -6.67 19.97 -15.81
C GLY A 101 -5.98 21.09 -15.07
N TRP A 102 -4.85 20.75 -14.48
CA TRP A 102 -3.99 21.68 -13.76
C TRP A 102 -2.67 21.80 -14.50
N MET A 103 -2.17 23.03 -14.63
CA MET A 103 -0.85 23.29 -15.19
C MET A 103 -0.13 24.33 -14.33
N PRO A 104 1.18 24.17 -14.09
CA PRO A 104 1.95 25.20 -13.43
C PRO A 104 1.87 26.52 -14.20
N ALA A 105 1.75 27.62 -13.47
CA ALA A 105 1.78 28.96 -14.02
C ALA A 105 3.20 29.31 -14.47
N ILE A 106 3.35 29.71 -15.72
CA ILE A 106 4.63 30.12 -16.30
C ILE A 106 4.48 31.45 -17.03
N ARG A 107 5.59 32.17 -17.18
CA ARG A 107 5.65 33.35 -18.04
C ARG A 107 5.49 32.91 -19.50
N GLY A 108 4.47 33.42 -20.17
CA GLY A 108 4.15 33.06 -21.56
C GLY A 108 3.17 31.90 -21.66
N ARG A 109 3.47 30.89 -22.49
CA ARG A 109 2.62 29.72 -22.71
C ARG A 109 3.45 28.45 -22.80
N TRP A 110 2.88 27.34 -22.33
CA TRP A 110 3.49 26.02 -22.51
C TRP A 110 3.56 25.66 -23.99
N SER A 111 4.74 25.32 -24.48
CA SER A 111 4.98 24.84 -25.84
C SER A 111 5.28 23.33 -25.86
N LYS A 112 5.00 22.68 -26.99
CA LYS A 112 5.24 21.24 -27.17
C LYS A 112 6.75 20.97 -27.10
N GLY A 113 7.18 20.16 -26.14
CA GLY A 113 8.60 19.82 -25.93
C GLY A 113 9.33 20.70 -24.91
N MET A 114 8.66 21.68 -24.30
CA MET A 114 9.25 22.49 -23.22
C MET A 114 9.61 21.63 -22.01
N SER A 115 10.87 21.72 -21.56
CA SER A 115 11.30 21.05 -20.33
C SER A 115 10.65 21.70 -19.10
N ARG A 116 10.17 20.86 -18.18
CA ARG A 116 9.64 21.33 -16.89
C ARG A 116 10.72 21.88 -15.97
N SER A 117 12.00 21.54 -16.14
CA SER A 117 13.07 22.06 -15.29
C SER A 117 13.48 23.50 -15.65
N GLU A 118 13.20 23.94 -16.87
CA GLU A 118 13.66 25.22 -17.43
C GLU A 118 12.51 26.22 -17.61
N ALA A 119 11.30 25.83 -17.23
CA ALA A 119 10.12 26.65 -17.41
C ALA A 119 10.18 27.88 -16.47
N PRO A 120 9.88 29.10 -16.97
CA PRO A 120 9.91 30.31 -16.17
C PRO A 120 8.65 30.39 -15.29
N TYR A 121 8.65 29.67 -14.17
CA TYR A 121 7.52 29.62 -13.23
C TYR A 121 7.18 31.01 -12.67
N LEU A 122 5.89 31.22 -12.39
CA LEU A 122 5.39 32.44 -11.77
C LEU A 122 5.18 32.21 -10.26
N PRO A 123 5.64 33.15 -9.42
CA PRO A 123 5.45 33.04 -7.97
C PRO A 123 3.99 33.23 -7.58
N LEU A 124 3.62 32.67 -6.43
CA LEU A 124 2.34 32.87 -5.79
C LEU A 124 2.34 34.21 -5.04
N THR A 125 1.76 35.25 -5.64
CA THR A 125 1.71 36.60 -5.05
C THR A 125 0.33 36.95 -4.48
N ASP A 126 0.27 38.03 -3.71
CA ASP A 126 -0.96 38.63 -3.20
C ASP A 126 -2.00 38.87 -4.31
N ASP A 127 -1.57 39.39 -5.47
CA ASP A 127 -2.44 39.62 -6.63
C ASP A 127 -3.03 38.34 -7.21
N VAL A 128 -2.24 37.26 -7.23
CA VAL A 128 -2.69 35.93 -7.70
C VAL A 128 -3.79 35.43 -6.75
N ILE A 129 -3.56 35.47 -5.44
CA ILE A 129 -4.57 35.07 -4.45
C ILE A 129 -5.80 35.99 -4.48
N ALA A 130 -5.64 37.30 -4.63
CA ALA A 130 -6.75 38.21 -4.79
C ALA A 130 -7.61 37.84 -6.01
N GLY A 131 -6.98 37.54 -7.15
CA GLY A 131 -7.66 37.06 -8.35
C GLY A 131 -8.37 35.72 -8.14
N HIS A 132 -7.74 34.79 -7.43
CA HIS A 132 -8.35 33.53 -7.03
C HIS A 132 -9.62 33.71 -6.18
N LEU A 133 -9.55 34.57 -5.17
CA LEU A 133 -10.67 34.85 -4.26
C LEU A 133 -11.81 35.60 -4.95
N ARG A 134 -11.53 36.44 -5.96
CA ARG A 134 -12.56 37.05 -6.83
C ARG A 134 -13.17 36.07 -7.83
N GLY A 135 -12.42 35.03 -8.19
CA GLY A 135 -12.83 34.01 -9.16
C GLY A 135 -12.32 34.26 -10.59
N ASP A 136 -11.29 35.08 -10.75
CA ASP A 136 -10.68 35.39 -12.04
C ASP A 136 -9.93 34.17 -12.62
N HIS A 137 -9.36 33.35 -11.74
CA HIS A 137 -8.71 32.08 -12.06
C HIS A 137 -8.80 31.15 -10.84
N HIS A 138 -8.53 29.85 -11.02
CA HIS A 138 -8.48 28.87 -9.93
C HIS A 138 -7.05 28.41 -9.72
N VAL A 139 -6.52 28.64 -8.52
CA VAL A 139 -5.15 28.31 -8.10
C VAL A 139 -5.10 26.89 -7.52
N GLY A 140 -3.99 26.19 -7.74
CA GLY A 140 -3.61 24.98 -7.05
C GLY A 140 -2.32 25.20 -6.28
N LEU A 141 -2.27 24.71 -5.05
CA LEU A 141 -1.18 24.91 -4.09
C LEU A 141 -0.26 23.69 -4.05
N TYR A 142 1.04 23.92 -3.94
CA TYR A 142 2.07 22.89 -3.76
C TYR A 142 2.54 22.88 -2.29
N PRO A 143 2.03 21.98 -1.42
CA PRO A 143 2.26 22.02 0.03
C PRO A 143 3.68 21.74 0.50
N LEU A 144 4.43 20.95 -0.26
CA LEU A 144 5.76 20.48 0.14
C LEU A 144 6.81 21.50 -0.28
N THR A 145 7.47 22.11 0.68
CA THR A 145 8.59 23.03 0.44
C THR A 145 9.85 22.26 0.08
N ASP A 146 10.89 22.97 -0.40
CA ASP A 146 12.16 22.34 -0.76
C ASP A 146 12.96 21.82 0.46
N ASP A 147 12.61 22.25 1.67
CA ASP A 147 13.19 21.81 2.96
C ASP A 147 12.43 20.63 3.60
N ASP A 148 11.63 19.89 2.82
CA ASP A 148 10.84 18.73 3.28
C ASP A 148 9.78 19.09 4.37
N THR A 149 9.36 20.36 4.43
CA THR A 149 8.37 20.85 5.41
C THR A 149 7.04 21.24 4.76
N CYS A 150 6.01 21.37 5.59
CA CYS A 150 4.69 21.86 5.21
C CYS A 150 4.05 22.64 6.37
N TRP A 151 3.07 23.49 6.06
CA TRP A 151 2.32 24.28 7.04
C TRP A 151 0.93 23.72 7.34
N TRP A 152 0.53 22.70 6.60
CA TRP A 152 -0.73 22.00 6.79
C TRP A 152 -0.63 20.61 6.16
N VAL A 153 -1.48 19.72 6.63
CA VAL A 153 -1.78 18.45 5.96
C VAL A 153 -3.27 18.39 5.65
N ALA A 154 -3.61 17.99 4.43
CA ALA A 154 -5.00 17.80 4.01
C ALA A 154 -5.25 16.35 3.60
N ALA A 155 -6.33 15.77 4.14
CA ALA A 155 -6.83 14.47 3.70
C ALA A 155 -7.93 14.69 2.65
N ASP A 156 -7.78 14.04 1.50
CA ASP A 156 -8.69 14.15 0.37
C ASP A 156 -9.61 12.92 0.26
N PHE A 157 -10.91 13.18 0.32
CA PHE A 157 -11.96 12.20 0.22
C PHE A 157 -12.77 12.43 -1.05
N ASP A 158 -12.77 11.43 -1.93
CA ASP A 158 -13.60 11.43 -3.14
C ASP A 158 -14.63 10.30 -3.12
N LYS A 159 -15.47 10.27 -4.17
CA LYS A 159 -16.53 9.29 -4.44
C LYS A 159 -17.82 9.56 -3.65
N SER A 160 -18.79 8.67 -3.80
CA SER A 160 -20.15 8.82 -3.27
C SER A 160 -20.21 8.93 -1.74
N ALA A 161 -19.22 8.41 -1.01
CA ALA A 161 -19.18 8.41 0.45
C ALA A 161 -18.22 9.47 1.03
N ALA A 162 -17.64 10.35 0.21
CA ALA A 162 -16.58 11.29 0.60
C ALA A 162 -16.90 12.10 1.87
N MET A 163 -18.09 12.69 1.92
CA MET A 163 -18.49 13.52 3.07
C MET A 163 -18.57 12.72 4.36
N LEU A 164 -19.12 11.50 4.30
CA LEU A 164 -19.17 10.62 5.48
C LEU A 164 -17.76 10.19 5.90
N ASP A 165 -16.85 9.96 4.94
CA ASP A 165 -15.46 9.55 5.22
C ASP A 165 -14.71 10.70 5.91
N ALA A 166 -14.89 11.92 5.41
CA ALA A 166 -14.37 13.14 5.98
C ALA A 166 -14.90 13.40 7.40
N LEU A 167 -16.21 13.17 7.65
CA LEU A 167 -16.79 13.28 9.00
C LEU A 167 -16.22 12.23 9.97
N ALA A 168 -15.95 11.01 9.51
CA ALA A 168 -15.30 9.99 10.33
C ALA A 168 -13.86 10.40 10.70
N PHE A 169 -13.13 10.99 9.75
CA PHE A 169 -11.80 11.55 10.00
C PHE A 169 -11.85 12.72 10.98
N LEU A 170 -12.79 13.65 10.84
CA LEU A 170 -13.00 14.75 11.81
C LEU A 170 -13.33 14.22 13.21
N LYS A 171 -14.15 13.17 13.29
CA LYS A 171 -14.47 12.52 14.57
C LYS A 171 -13.22 11.93 15.22
N ALA A 172 -12.38 11.27 14.44
CA ALA A 172 -11.07 10.77 14.91
C ALA A 172 -10.17 11.92 15.40
N ALA A 173 -10.08 13.02 14.63
CA ALA A 173 -9.29 14.20 14.99
C ALA A 173 -9.76 14.82 16.30
N ARG A 174 -11.08 15.01 16.44
CA ARG A 174 -11.69 15.60 17.64
C ARG A 174 -11.48 14.76 18.89
N ALA A 175 -11.44 13.43 18.76
CA ALA A 175 -11.14 12.52 19.88
C ALA A 175 -9.68 12.58 20.37
N LYS A 176 -8.80 13.25 19.62
CA LYS A 176 -7.38 13.45 19.94
C LYS A 176 -7.04 14.93 20.13
N ASP A 177 -8.07 15.77 20.27
CA ASP A 177 -7.95 17.22 20.40
C ASP A 177 -7.15 17.87 19.26
N ILE A 178 -7.27 17.31 18.05
CA ILE A 178 -6.64 17.84 16.84
C ILE A 178 -7.62 18.79 16.14
N PRO A 179 -7.30 20.10 16.02
CA PRO A 179 -8.08 21.04 15.24
C PRO A 179 -8.06 20.67 13.76
N ALA A 180 -9.25 20.57 13.15
CA ALA A 180 -9.38 20.22 11.75
C ALA A 180 -10.56 20.95 11.10
N ALA A 181 -10.42 21.33 9.83
CA ALA A 181 -11.39 22.08 9.05
C ALA A 181 -11.95 21.24 7.90
N LEU A 182 -13.28 21.19 7.76
CA LEU A 182 -13.94 20.46 6.67
C LEU A 182 -14.25 21.40 5.51
N GLU A 183 -13.73 21.09 4.32
CA GLU A 183 -14.01 21.80 3.08
C GLU A 183 -14.76 20.89 2.11
N VAL A 184 -15.78 21.40 1.43
CA VAL A 184 -16.36 20.73 0.26
C VAL A 184 -15.50 20.99 -0.98
N SER A 185 -15.16 19.93 -1.70
CA SER A 185 -14.26 20.06 -2.86
C SER A 185 -14.89 20.85 -4.00
N GLN A 186 -14.07 21.27 -4.97
CA GLN A 186 -14.53 22.05 -6.12
C GLN A 186 -15.64 21.38 -6.95
N SER A 187 -15.72 20.04 -6.90
CA SER A 187 -16.75 19.27 -7.62
C SER A 187 -18.08 19.20 -6.88
N GLY A 188 -18.11 19.60 -5.61
CA GLY A 188 -19.26 19.44 -4.72
C GLY A 188 -19.51 17.99 -4.26
N ARG A 189 -18.69 17.03 -4.71
CA ARG A 189 -18.87 15.60 -4.43
C ARG A 189 -17.77 15.00 -3.56
N GLY A 190 -16.63 15.67 -3.48
CA GLY A 190 -15.54 15.31 -2.58
C GLY A 190 -15.49 16.24 -1.37
N ALA A 191 -14.60 15.93 -0.44
CA ALA A 191 -14.34 16.74 0.74
C ALA A 191 -12.86 16.69 1.09
N HIS A 192 -12.33 17.79 1.62
CA HIS A 192 -11.00 17.84 2.18
C HIS A 192 -11.08 18.13 3.68
N VAL A 193 -10.23 17.49 4.47
CA VAL A 193 -10.06 17.82 5.89
C VAL A 193 -8.66 18.35 6.13
N TRP A 194 -8.57 19.61 6.59
CA TRP A 194 -7.34 20.36 6.75
C TRP A 194 -6.91 20.41 8.22
N ILE A 195 -5.62 20.18 8.49
CA ILE A 195 -4.99 20.38 9.80
C ILE A 195 -3.85 21.38 9.60
N PHE A 196 -3.83 22.45 10.39
CA PHE A 196 -2.89 23.58 10.23
C PHE A 196 -1.80 23.57 11.31
N PHE A 197 -0.61 24.00 10.93
CA PHE A 197 0.56 24.11 11.80
C PHE A 197 0.96 25.57 11.99
N ALA A 198 1.47 25.88 13.18
CA ALA A 198 1.88 27.24 13.54
C ALA A 198 3.24 27.64 12.94
N GLU A 199 4.07 26.64 12.63
CA GLU A 199 5.42 26.78 12.10
C GLU A 199 5.68 25.68 11.05
N PRO A 200 6.71 25.83 10.18
CA PRO A 200 7.09 24.80 9.22
C PRO A 200 7.33 23.46 9.94
N THR A 201 6.56 22.44 9.55
CA THR A 201 6.58 21.12 10.18
C THR A 201 7.04 20.07 9.18
N PRO A 202 7.93 19.13 9.56
CA PRO A 202 8.36 18.05 8.67
C PRO A 202 7.17 17.31 8.06
N ALA A 203 7.12 17.20 6.74
CA ALA A 203 6.00 16.59 6.02
C ALA A 203 5.78 15.13 6.46
N ALA A 204 6.85 14.40 6.76
CA ALA A 204 6.80 13.06 7.33
C ALA A 204 5.99 12.99 8.64
N THR A 205 6.25 13.90 9.57
CA THR A 205 5.55 13.94 10.87
C THR A 205 4.09 14.34 10.70
N ALA A 206 3.81 15.36 9.88
CA ALA A 206 2.45 15.78 9.55
C ALA A 206 1.61 14.64 8.94
N ARG A 207 2.18 13.93 7.96
CA ARG A 207 1.54 12.77 7.32
C ARG A 207 1.33 11.60 8.27
N ARG A 208 2.21 11.39 9.26
CA ARG A 208 2.02 10.34 10.29
C ARG A 208 0.77 10.59 11.14
N ILE A 209 0.53 11.83 11.57
CA ILE A 209 -0.72 12.18 12.28
C ILE A 209 -1.93 11.88 11.41
N ALA A 210 -1.94 12.40 10.17
CA ALA A 210 -3.06 12.19 9.25
C ALA A 210 -3.27 10.70 8.92
N THR A 211 -2.19 9.91 8.81
CA THR A 211 -2.25 8.46 8.61
C THR A 211 -2.91 7.76 9.80
N GLY A 212 -2.54 8.13 11.04
CA GLY A 212 -3.16 7.57 12.25
C GLY A 212 -4.64 7.92 12.37
N LEU A 213 -5.01 9.15 12.02
CA LEU A 213 -6.42 9.59 11.96
C LEU A 213 -7.22 8.86 10.88
N LEU A 214 -6.62 8.61 9.71
CA LEU A 214 -7.22 7.77 8.67
C LEU A 214 -7.42 6.33 9.16
N ALA A 215 -6.47 5.76 9.89
CA ALA A 215 -6.61 4.41 10.43
C ALA A 215 -7.80 4.28 11.39
N GLU A 216 -7.97 5.27 12.26
CA GLU A 216 -9.12 5.37 13.16
C GLU A 216 -10.44 5.58 12.37
N ALA A 217 -10.44 6.44 11.34
CA ALA A 217 -11.61 6.67 10.48
C ALA A 217 -12.03 5.41 9.70
N ILE A 218 -11.06 4.66 9.18
CA ILE A 218 -11.31 3.40 8.47
C ILE A 218 -11.91 2.36 9.43
N GLN A 219 -11.48 2.32 10.70
CA GLN A 219 -12.11 1.46 11.72
C GLN A 219 -13.55 1.87 12.04
N LEU A 220 -13.84 3.18 12.12
CA LEU A 220 -15.20 3.67 12.34
C LEU A 220 -16.16 3.30 11.21
N ARG A 221 -15.66 3.30 9.97
CA ARG A 221 -16.49 3.15 8.77
C ARG A 221 -16.53 1.74 8.20
N GLY A 222 -15.43 1.01 8.20
CA GLY A 222 -15.26 -0.31 7.58
C GLY A 222 -15.35 -0.31 6.04
N SER A 223 -16.21 0.54 5.47
CA SER A 223 -16.40 0.73 4.04
C SER A 223 -15.27 1.53 3.37
N MET A 224 -14.46 2.26 4.14
CA MET A 224 -13.37 3.06 3.59
C MET A 224 -12.30 2.16 2.97
N SER A 225 -11.74 2.60 1.83
CA SER A 225 -10.66 1.88 1.16
C SER A 225 -9.31 2.21 1.78
N LEU A 226 -8.39 1.24 1.81
CA LEU A 226 -7.01 1.46 2.23
C LEU A 226 -6.25 2.42 1.27
N SER A 227 -6.72 2.61 0.04
CA SER A 227 -6.16 3.65 -0.85
C SER A 227 -6.34 5.07 -0.31
N SER A 228 -7.16 5.27 0.72
CA SER A 228 -7.30 6.56 1.39
C SER A 228 -6.00 7.01 2.07
N TYR A 229 -5.12 6.07 2.45
CA TYR A 229 -3.78 6.38 2.97
C TYR A 229 -2.87 7.07 1.94
N ASP A 230 -3.18 6.94 0.65
CA ASP A 230 -2.42 7.56 -0.44
C ASP A 230 -2.94 8.95 -0.82
N ARG A 231 -4.03 9.42 -0.18
CA ARG A 231 -4.76 10.65 -0.51
C ARG A 231 -4.50 11.76 0.51
N LEU A 232 -3.24 11.94 0.86
CA LEU A 232 -2.77 13.01 1.73
C LEU A 232 -2.00 14.05 0.92
N PHE A 233 -2.13 15.31 1.32
CA PHE A 233 -1.40 16.45 0.77
C PHE A 233 -0.61 17.11 1.92
N PRO A 234 0.74 17.14 1.87
CA PRO A 234 1.61 16.59 0.83
C PRO A 234 1.53 15.06 0.73
N SER A 235 1.75 14.52 -0.48
CA SER A 235 1.71 13.05 -0.73
C SER A 235 3.05 12.37 -0.49
N GLN A 236 4.13 13.16 -0.42
CA GLN A 236 5.49 12.70 -0.17
C GLN A 236 6.00 13.22 1.19
N ASP A 237 6.97 12.50 1.75
CA ASP A 237 7.67 12.90 2.98
C ASP A 237 8.83 13.86 2.69
N THR A 238 9.41 13.76 1.50
CA THR A 238 10.57 14.54 1.08
C THR A 238 10.40 15.02 -0.35
N HIS A 239 10.93 16.20 -0.63
CA HIS A 239 10.99 16.79 -1.94
C HIS A 239 12.08 16.09 -2.77
N THR A 240 11.73 15.73 -4.00
CA THR A 240 12.62 14.90 -4.81
C THR A 240 13.80 15.64 -5.43
N GLY A 241 13.84 16.97 -5.28
CA GLY A 241 14.72 17.86 -6.03
C GLY A 241 14.36 17.96 -7.53
N ARG A 242 13.29 17.28 -7.98
CA ARG A 242 12.81 17.29 -9.37
C ARG A 242 11.29 17.52 -9.40
N GLY A 243 10.85 18.53 -10.17
CA GLY A 243 9.42 18.88 -10.24
C GLY A 243 8.95 19.63 -8.99
N MET A 244 7.63 19.78 -8.85
CA MET A 244 7.00 20.68 -7.86
C MET A 244 6.24 19.95 -6.74
N GLY A 245 6.23 18.61 -6.76
CA GLY A 245 5.37 17.81 -5.89
C GLY A 245 3.92 17.71 -6.39
N ASN A 246 3.04 17.16 -5.54
CA ASN A 246 1.60 17.08 -5.81
C ASN A 246 0.90 18.40 -5.46
N LEU A 247 -0.17 18.74 -6.18
CA LEU A 247 -0.97 19.93 -5.93
C LEU A 247 -2.36 19.59 -5.40
N ILE A 248 -2.91 20.45 -4.55
CA ILE A 248 -4.32 20.47 -4.16
C ILE A 248 -4.99 21.74 -4.71
N ALA A 249 -6.27 21.67 -5.06
CA ALA A 249 -7.01 22.85 -5.45
C ALA A 249 -7.14 23.81 -4.26
N ALA A 250 -6.83 25.09 -4.45
CA ALA A 250 -6.96 26.09 -3.41
C ALA A 250 -8.45 26.29 -3.02
N PRO A 251 -8.78 26.35 -1.72
CA PRO A 251 -10.13 26.62 -1.23
C PRO A 251 -10.53 28.08 -1.44
N LEU A 252 -11.81 28.39 -1.25
CA LEU A 252 -12.40 29.74 -1.33
C LEU A 252 -12.30 30.42 -2.70
N ASN A 253 -12.27 29.67 -3.79
CA ASN A 253 -12.28 30.26 -5.12
C ASN A 253 -13.56 31.06 -5.37
N GLY A 254 -13.45 32.33 -5.78
CA GLY A 254 -14.61 33.23 -5.92
C GLY A 254 -15.69 32.73 -6.88
N ALA A 255 -15.32 32.06 -7.97
CA ALA A 255 -16.28 31.51 -8.92
C ALA A 255 -16.97 30.25 -8.38
N ARG A 256 -16.23 29.37 -7.70
CA ARG A 256 -16.74 28.13 -7.11
C ARG A 256 -17.62 28.37 -5.89
N ARG A 257 -17.23 29.33 -5.03
CA ARG A 257 -18.02 29.73 -3.85
C ARG A 257 -19.44 30.19 -4.21
N ARG A 258 -19.63 30.87 -5.35
CA ARG A 258 -20.97 31.24 -5.84
C ARG A 258 -21.88 30.04 -6.13
N HIS A 259 -21.31 28.86 -6.31
CA HIS A 259 -22.01 27.59 -6.51
C HIS A 259 -22.00 26.71 -5.26
N GLY A 260 -21.59 27.24 -4.10
CA GLY A 260 -21.55 26.49 -2.83
C GLY A 260 -20.38 25.51 -2.71
N THR A 261 -19.35 25.59 -3.56
CA THR A 261 -18.19 24.68 -3.50
C THR A 261 -16.90 25.41 -3.11
N THR A 262 -15.86 24.67 -2.70
CA THR A 262 -14.61 25.21 -2.11
C THR A 262 -14.85 26.02 -0.83
N LEU A 263 -15.90 25.68 -0.08
CA LEU A 263 -16.30 26.34 1.16
C LEU A 263 -16.08 25.41 2.35
N PHE A 264 -15.80 25.99 3.50
CA PHE A 264 -15.71 25.29 4.76
C PHE A 264 -17.10 25.12 5.38
N LEU A 265 -17.37 23.92 5.87
CA LEU A 265 -18.69 23.49 6.33
C LEU A 265 -18.71 23.32 7.84
N ASP A 266 -19.84 23.65 8.45
CA ASP A 266 -20.16 23.22 9.81
C ASP A 266 -20.40 21.70 9.82
N PRO A 267 -19.60 20.89 10.55
CA PRO A 267 -19.78 19.44 10.59
C PRO A 267 -21.14 18.99 11.16
N ALA A 268 -21.86 19.85 11.89
CA ALA A 268 -23.17 19.54 12.46
C ALA A 268 -24.31 19.70 11.43
N THR A 269 -24.23 20.70 10.57
CA THR A 269 -25.30 21.02 9.59
C THR A 269 -24.94 20.63 8.16
N LEU A 270 -23.64 20.46 7.88
CA LEU A 270 -23.05 20.32 6.54
C LEU A 270 -23.33 21.50 5.61
N GLU A 271 -23.73 22.63 6.17
CA GLU A 271 -23.87 23.89 5.45
C GLU A 271 -22.58 24.72 5.57
N PRO A 272 -22.25 25.55 4.56
CA PRO A 272 -21.16 26.50 4.66
C PRO A 272 -21.33 27.45 5.85
N PHE A 273 -20.24 27.73 6.57
CA PHE A 273 -20.25 28.80 7.56
C PHE A 273 -20.61 30.15 6.93
N ASP A 274 -21.49 30.91 7.58
CA ASP A 274 -21.90 32.26 7.13
C ASP A 274 -20.70 33.18 6.93
N ASP A 275 -19.76 33.16 7.88
CA ASP A 275 -18.48 33.87 7.78
C ASP A 275 -17.31 32.88 7.74
N GLN A 276 -16.92 32.53 6.52
CA GLN A 276 -15.77 31.66 6.24
C GLN A 276 -14.46 32.18 6.86
N TRP A 277 -14.28 33.50 6.90
CA TRP A 277 -13.04 34.11 7.40
C TRP A 277 -12.98 34.06 8.91
N ALA A 278 -14.09 34.40 9.59
CA ALA A 278 -14.18 34.31 11.04
C ALA A 278 -13.99 32.86 11.50
N TYR A 279 -14.59 31.88 10.80
CA TYR A 279 -14.39 30.47 11.08
C TYR A 279 -12.92 30.07 10.95
N LEU A 280 -12.29 30.32 9.80
CA LEU A 280 -10.89 29.94 9.57
C LEU A 280 -9.94 30.63 10.55
N SER A 281 -10.18 31.90 10.89
CA SER A 281 -9.40 32.64 11.90
C SER A 281 -9.54 32.05 13.30
N SER A 282 -10.61 31.31 13.58
CA SER A 282 -10.85 30.68 14.88
C SER A 282 -10.14 29.33 15.07
N ILE A 283 -9.63 28.72 13.99
CA ILE A 283 -9.05 27.38 14.03
C ILE A 283 -7.66 27.43 14.67
N PRO A 284 -7.42 26.73 15.80
CA PRO A 284 -6.10 26.65 16.39
C PRO A 284 -5.11 25.93 15.47
N ARG A 285 -3.87 26.40 15.47
CA ARG A 285 -2.76 25.77 14.73
C ARG A 285 -1.91 24.97 15.70
N LEU A 286 -1.47 23.78 15.28
CA LEU A 286 -0.63 22.94 16.13
C LEU A 286 0.83 23.41 16.08
N SER A 287 1.49 23.49 17.23
CA SER A 287 2.94 23.72 17.28
C SER A 287 3.72 22.44 16.90
N PRO A 288 4.96 22.56 16.41
CA PRO A 288 5.78 21.39 16.07
C PRO A 288 5.89 20.36 17.21
N LYS A 289 6.00 20.83 18.46
CA LYS A 289 6.03 19.97 19.66
C LYS A 289 4.74 19.16 19.84
N GLN A 290 3.58 19.78 19.61
CA GLN A 290 2.30 19.07 19.64
C GLN A 290 2.23 18.03 18.52
N VAL A 291 2.69 18.38 17.32
CA VAL A 291 2.73 17.48 16.17
C VAL A 291 3.59 16.25 16.48
N ASP A 292 4.82 16.42 16.97
CA ASP A 292 5.70 15.29 17.31
C ASP A 292 5.11 14.37 18.38
N THR A 293 4.48 14.95 19.40
CA THR A 293 3.81 14.21 20.48
C THR A 293 2.65 13.37 19.94
N LEU A 294 1.83 13.97 19.07
CA LEU A 294 0.69 13.29 18.43
C LEU A 294 1.17 12.19 17.47
N ALA A 295 2.20 12.45 16.66
CA ALA A 295 2.75 11.48 15.71
C ALA A 295 3.36 10.25 16.40
N THR A 296 3.86 10.42 17.62
CA THR A 296 4.35 9.30 18.46
C THR A 296 3.18 8.51 19.06
N THR A 297 2.11 9.20 19.46
CA THR A 297 0.95 8.59 20.14
C THR A 297 0.03 7.83 19.18
N LEU A 298 -0.19 8.34 17.96
CA LEU A 298 -1.13 7.78 17.00
C LEU A 298 -0.61 6.51 16.30
N GLY A 299 0.71 6.31 16.24
CA GLY A 299 1.34 5.14 15.63
C GLY A 299 1.07 4.99 14.12
N GLU A 300 1.68 3.97 13.51
CA GLU A 300 1.37 3.58 12.13
C GLU A 300 0.34 2.44 12.11
N PRO A 301 -0.51 2.35 11.06
CA PRO A 301 -1.45 1.25 10.92
C PRO A 301 -0.69 -0.07 10.75
N LYS A 302 -1.12 -1.08 11.51
CA LYS A 302 -0.63 -2.46 11.35
C LYS A 302 -1.28 -3.10 10.12
N VAL A 303 -0.52 -3.92 9.41
CA VAL A 303 -0.98 -4.67 8.22
C VAL A 303 -0.40 -6.09 8.22
N GLY A 304 -0.97 -6.98 7.43
CA GLY A 304 -0.51 -8.36 7.31
C GLY A 304 -0.57 -9.12 8.64
N HIS A 305 0.49 -9.87 8.91
CA HIS A 305 0.60 -10.76 10.08
C HIS A 305 0.66 -10.04 11.44
N ASP A 306 0.85 -8.72 11.44
CA ASP A 306 0.84 -7.89 12.66
C ASP A 306 -0.57 -7.61 13.18
N VAL A 307 -1.60 -7.85 12.36
CA VAL A 307 -3.02 -7.64 12.72
C VAL A 307 -3.58 -8.86 13.44
N ARG A 308 -3.01 -9.18 14.61
CA ARG A 308 -3.39 -10.38 15.38
C ARG A 308 -4.58 -10.19 16.32
N ARG A 309 -4.96 -8.94 16.57
CA ARG A 309 -6.00 -8.59 17.55
C ARG A 309 -6.85 -7.45 17.02
N LEU A 310 -8.16 -7.56 17.22
CA LEU A 310 -9.09 -6.49 16.90
C LEU A 310 -8.78 -5.28 17.78
N GLN A 311 -8.43 -4.17 17.13
CA GLN A 311 -8.39 -2.86 17.75
C GLN A 311 -9.73 -2.17 17.47
N LEU A 312 -10.32 -1.62 18.53
CA LEU A 312 -11.57 -0.88 18.42
C LEU A 312 -11.26 0.61 18.32
N PRO A 313 -12.06 1.36 17.56
CA PRO A 313 -11.93 2.80 17.51
C PRO A 313 -12.14 3.40 18.90
N THR A 314 -11.24 4.29 19.29
CA THR A 314 -11.27 5.04 20.56
C THR A 314 -12.08 6.33 20.47
N SER A 315 -12.38 6.78 19.25
CA SER A 315 -13.09 8.02 18.93
C SER A 315 -14.62 7.92 19.01
N SER A 316 -15.16 6.73 19.30
CA SER A 316 -16.60 6.51 19.41
C SER A 316 -16.95 5.66 20.62
N LYS A 317 -18.02 6.05 21.33
CA LYS A 317 -18.65 5.21 22.37
C LYS A 317 -19.50 4.09 21.76
N ILE A 318 -20.06 4.34 20.58
CA ILE A 318 -20.84 3.35 19.83
C ILE A 318 -19.88 2.65 18.89
N VAL A 319 -19.59 1.39 19.20
CA VAL A 319 -18.70 0.53 18.41
C VAL A 319 -19.42 -0.80 18.17
N PRO A 320 -20.03 -1.00 16.99
CA PRO A 320 -20.66 -2.26 16.66
C PRO A 320 -19.64 -3.40 16.74
N ARG A 321 -19.99 -4.45 17.48
CA ARG A 321 -19.19 -5.66 17.61
C ARG A 321 -19.53 -6.63 16.48
N PRO A 322 -18.60 -7.53 16.11
CA PRO A 322 -18.96 -8.68 15.29
C PRO A 322 -20.07 -9.50 15.95
N ALA A 323 -20.81 -10.24 15.12
CA ALA A 323 -21.76 -11.23 15.59
C ALA A 323 -21.02 -12.34 16.35
N PRO A 324 -21.65 -12.98 17.35
CA PRO A 324 -21.04 -14.10 18.08
C PRO A 324 -20.54 -15.23 17.17
N ILE A 325 -21.20 -15.41 16.03
CA ILE A 325 -20.82 -16.34 14.98
C ILE A 325 -20.58 -15.53 13.71
N VAL A 326 -19.35 -15.58 13.22
CA VAL A 326 -18.94 -15.01 11.93
C VAL A 326 -18.93 -16.12 10.91
N ARG A 327 -19.77 -16.01 9.88
CA ARG A 327 -19.85 -17.04 8.83
C ARG A 327 -18.85 -16.78 7.72
N ALA A 328 -18.20 -17.85 7.29
CA ALA A 328 -17.32 -17.85 6.13
C ALA A 328 -17.52 -19.09 5.28
N VAL A 329 -17.26 -18.96 3.98
CA VAL A 329 -17.19 -20.08 3.03
C VAL A 329 -15.75 -20.24 2.58
N LEU A 330 -15.20 -21.43 2.71
CA LEU A 330 -13.85 -21.76 2.26
C LEU A 330 -13.90 -22.63 1.01
N ALA A 331 -13.45 -22.09 -0.12
CA ALA A 331 -13.23 -22.84 -1.36
C ALA A 331 -11.79 -22.58 -1.85
N ALA A 332 -11.59 -22.10 -3.08
CA ALA A 332 -10.28 -21.62 -3.54
C ALA A 332 -9.78 -20.41 -2.72
N ARG A 333 -10.72 -19.65 -2.19
CA ARG A 333 -10.56 -18.46 -1.36
C ARG A 333 -11.54 -18.52 -0.20
N LEU A 334 -11.31 -17.68 0.80
CA LEU A 334 -12.17 -17.55 1.97
C LEU A 334 -13.09 -16.34 1.79
N GLN A 335 -14.39 -16.56 1.70
CA GLN A 335 -15.39 -15.49 1.62
C GLN A 335 -16.01 -15.27 3.01
N LEU A 336 -16.02 -14.03 3.51
CA LEU A 336 -16.66 -13.65 4.77
C LEU A 336 -17.86 -12.75 4.54
N SER A 337 -18.94 -13.06 5.26
CA SER A 337 -20.14 -12.21 5.34
C SER A 337 -19.82 -10.92 6.08
N THR A 338 -19.88 -9.77 5.41
CA THR A 338 -19.62 -8.48 6.08
C THR A 338 -20.70 -8.08 7.06
N ALA A 339 -21.91 -8.63 6.93
CA ALA A 339 -23.01 -8.44 7.87
C ALA A 339 -22.68 -8.93 9.28
N ASP A 340 -21.81 -9.94 9.40
CA ASP A 340 -21.42 -10.54 10.69
C ASP A 340 -20.21 -9.86 11.34
N LEU A 341 -19.50 -8.94 10.67
CA LEU A 341 -18.19 -8.43 11.14
C LEU A 341 -18.29 -7.09 11.91
N GLY A 342 -19.12 -6.17 11.44
CA GLY A 342 -19.10 -4.79 11.91
C GLY A 342 -17.86 -3.99 11.43
N PRO A 343 -17.88 -2.65 11.51
CA PRO A 343 -16.90 -1.78 10.82
C PRO A 343 -15.44 -2.00 11.23
N ALA A 344 -15.18 -2.13 12.53
CA ALA A 344 -13.83 -2.29 13.05
C ALA A 344 -13.21 -3.63 12.61
N MET A 345 -13.99 -4.71 12.60
CA MET A 345 -13.52 -6.01 12.14
C MET A 345 -13.33 -6.03 10.62
N ILE A 346 -14.23 -5.42 9.84
CA ILE A 346 -14.04 -5.26 8.38
C ILE A 346 -12.70 -4.55 8.11
N SER A 347 -12.43 -3.45 8.83
CA SER A 347 -11.15 -2.75 8.74
C SER A 347 -9.97 -3.67 9.10
N ALA A 348 -10.02 -4.37 10.24
CA ALA A 348 -8.95 -5.26 10.67
C ALA A 348 -8.68 -6.38 9.66
N VAL A 349 -9.73 -7.00 9.11
CA VAL A 349 -9.63 -8.03 8.07
C VAL A 349 -9.00 -7.48 6.79
N LYS A 350 -9.40 -6.27 6.34
CA LYS A 350 -8.79 -5.61 5.17
C LYS A 350 -7.30 -5.33 5.38
N HIS A 351 -6.91 -4.89 6.57
CA HIS A 351 -5.49 -4.65 6.91
C HIS A 351 -4.71 -5.96 7.01
N ALA A 352 -5.28 -7.00 7.62
CA ALA A 352 -4.67 -8.34 7.71
C ALA A 352 -4.45 -8.95 6.33
N ALA A 353 -5.35 -8.69 5.38
CA ALA A 353 -5.26 -9.14 3.98
C ALA A 353 -4.50 -8.17 3.06
N SER A 354 -3.65 -7.30 3.61
CA SER A 354 -2.85 -6.35 2.87
C SER A 354 -1.39 -6.38 3.33
N VAL A 355 -0.47 -6.07 2.42
CA VAL A 355 0.97 -6.03 2.71
C VAL A 355 1.54 -4.64 2.37
N PRO A 356 2.55 -4.13 3.10
CA PRO A 356 3.26 -2.92 2.70
C PRO A 356 3.83 -3.11 1.29
N ASN A 357 3.80 -2.09 0.44
CA ASN A 357 4.39 -2.15 -0.89
C ASN A 357 5.87 -1.71 -0.87
N PRO A 358 6.86 -2.61 -0.97
CA PRO A 358 8.28 -2.25 -0.85
C PRO A 358 8.75 -1.33 -1.98
N GLU A 359 8.07 -1.36 -3.14
CA GLU A 359 8.31 -0.43 -4.24
C GLU A 359 7.95 1.02 -3.85
N PHE A 360 6.82 1.22 -3.16
CA PHE A 360 6.42 2.54 -2.68
C PHE A 360 7.49 3.14 -1.77
N TYR A 361 7.92 2.38 -0.76
CA TYR A 361 8.94 2.84 0.19
C TYR A 361 10.32 3.01 -0.46
N THR A 362 10.69 2.14 -1.41
CA THR A 362 11.92 2.31 -2.19
C THR A 362 11.88 3.60 -3.01
N ARG A 363 10.77 3.88 -3.71
CA ARG A 363 10.57 5.12 -4.47
C ARG A 363 10.64 6.34 -3.55
N GLN A 364 10.00 6.28 -2.38
CA GLN A 364 10.03 7.35 -1.39
C GLN A 364 11.46 7.61 -0.86
N ARG A 365 12.20 6.58 -0.43
CA ARG A 365 13.59 6.70 0.06
C ARG A 365 14.55 7.20 -1.02
N THR A 366 14.36 6.76 -2.25
CA THR A 366 15.17 7.18 -3.41
C THR A 366 14.70 8.48 -4.04
N ARG A 367 13.79 9.22 -3.38
CA ARG A 367 13.29 10.52 -3.85
C ARG A 367 12.73 10.43 -5.28
N ARG A 368 11.98 9.35 -5.58
CA ARG A 368 11.26 9.15 -6.84
C ARG A 368 9.77 9.35 -6.64
N SER A 369 9.07 9.70 -7.71
CA SER A 369 7.62 9.86 -7.68
C SER A 369 6.92 8.57 -7.24
N THR A 370 6.08 8.69 -6.22
CA THR A 370 5.17 7.65 -5.73
C THR A 370 3.81 7.67 -6.44
N TRP A 371 3.66 8.51 -7.48
CA TRP A 371 2.45 8.58 -8.27
C TRP A 371 2.08 7.20 -8.84
N ASP A 372 0.81 6.82 -8.68
CA ASP A 372 0.25 5.52 -9.12
C ASP A 372 0.93 4.29 -8.51
N THR A 373 1.66 4.48 -7.40
CA THR A 373 2.24 3.39 -6.61
C THR A 373 1.49 3.33 -5.28
N PRO A 374 0.64 2.31 -5.03
CA PRO A 374 -0.11 2.24 -3.78
C PRO A 374 0.82 1.93 -2.61
N ARG A 375 0.56 2.51 -1.43
CA ARG A 375 1.34 2.22 -0.21
C ARG A 375 1.14 0.79 0.29
N PHE A 376 -0.05 0.23 0.08
CA PHE A 376 -0.40 -1.14 0.47
C PHE A 376 -0.89 -1.95 -0.72
N LEU A 377 -0.34 -3.16 -0.89
CA LEU A 377 -0.85 -4.13 -1.83
C LEU A 377 -2.00 -4.89 -1.17
N ARG A 378 -3.16 -4.86 -1.82
CA ARG A 378 -4.38 -5.54 -1.34
C ARG A 378 -4.41 -6.96 -1.87
N SER A 379 -4.66 -7.93 -0.99
CA SER A 379 -4.86 -9.34 -1.37
C SER A 379 -6.31 -9.80 -1.23
N TYR A 380 -7.25 -8.86 -1.11
CA TYR A 380 -8.68 -9.13 -0.97
C TYR A 380 -9.50 -8.45 -2.06
N ASP A 381 -10.65 -9.06 -2.36
CA ASP A 381 -11.68 -8.51 -3.22
C ASP A 381 -12.98 -8.31 -2.44
N GLU A 382 -13.91 -7.59 -3.06
CA GLU A 382 -15.25 -7.33 -2.51
C GLU A 382 -16.28 -7.87 -3.51
N THR A 383 -17.25 -8.65 -3.05
CA THR A 383 -18.37 -9.08 -3.91
C THR A 383 -19.33 -7.90 -4.18
N PRO A 384 -20.24 -8.01 -5.17
CA PRO A 384 -21.26 -6.99 -5.38
C PRO A 384 -22.13 -6.71 -4.15
N GLU A 385 -22.34 -7.71 -3.29
CA GLU A 385 -23.08 -7.62 -2.04
C GLU A 385 -22.26 -6.98 -0.91
N GLY A 386 -20.96 -6.78 -1.12
CA GLY A 386 -20.02 -6.17 -0.18
C GLY A 386 -19.21 -7.17 0.65
N ASP A 387 -19.36 -8.48 0.43
CA ASP A 387 -18.62 -9.51 1.17
C ASP A 387 -17.13 -9.52 0.84
N LEU A 388 -16.31 -9.88 1.82
CA LEU A 388 -14.85 -9.90 1.65
C LEU A 388 -14.40 -11.25 1.14
N VAL A 389 -13.68 -11.27 0.01
CA VAL A 389 -13.05 -12.47 -0.54
C VAL A 389 -11.54 -12.41 -0.30
N LEU A 390 -11.04 -13.32 0.53
CA LEU A 390 -9.69 -13.31 1.07
C LEU A 390 -8.87 -14.51 0.59
N PRO A 391 -7.53 -14.44 0.64
CA PRO A 391 -6.66 -15.58 0.40
C PRO A 391 -6.88 -16.67 1.46
N ARG A 392 -6.92 -17.94 1.04
CA ARG A 392 -7.16 -19.09 1.91
C ARG A 392 -6.15 -19.24 3.06
N GLY A 393 -4.90 -18.84 2.83
CA GLY A 393 -3.83 -18.92 3.81
C GLY A 393 -4.01 -17.99 5.01
N LEU A 394 -4.91 -17.01 4.93
CA LEU A 394 -5.26 -16.14 6.05
C LEU A 394 -6.18 -16.80 7.09
N ARG A 395 -6.71 -18.00 6.83
CA ARG A 395 -7.64 -18.68 7.75
C ARG A 395 -7.15 -18.69 9.21
N PRO A 396 -5.91 -19.09 9.56
CA PRO A 396 -5.47 -19.11 10.96
C PRO A 396 -5.43 -17.72 11.60
N LEU A 397 -4.99 -16.71 10.84
CA LEU A 397 -4.96 -15.32 11.31
C LEU A 397 -6.37 -14.78 11.55
N LEU A 398 -7.31 -15.12 10.67
CA LEU A 398 -8.71 -14.69 10.80
C LEU A 398 -9.41 -15.38 11.96
N THR A 399 -9.16 -16.67 12.21
CA THR A 399 -9.62 -17.35 13.42
C THR A 399 -9.13 -16.60 14.66
N THR A 400 -7.82 -16.33 14.75
CA THR A 400 -7.23 -15.57 15.88
C THR A 400 -7.88 -14.19 16.04
N LEU A 401 -8.09 -13.49 14.92
CA LEU A 401 -8.66 -12.14 14.93
C LEU A 401 -10.12 -12.13 15.40
N VAL A 402 -10.94 -13.08 14.93
CA VAL A 402 -12.35 -13.25 15.31
C VAL A 402 -12.47 -13.65 16.78
N GLU A 403 -11.64 -14.60 17.24
CA GLU A 403 -11.58 -15.02 18.64
C GLU A 403 -11.17 -13.89 19.57
N SER A 404 -10.28 -12.99 19.12
CA SER A 404 -9.88 -11.81 19.90
C SER A 404 -11.01 -10.81 20.18
N ALA A 405 -12.14 -10.98 19.49
CA ALA A 405 -13.38 -10.22 19.67
C ALA A 405 -14.49 -11.03 20.36
N ASP A 406 -14.15 -12.15 21.01
CA ASP A 406 -15.08 -13.06 21.69
C ASP A 406 -16.15 -13.64 20.74
N SER A 407 -15.79 -13.81 19.47
CA SER A 407 -16.63 -14.38 18.42
C SER A 407 -16.03 -15.69 17.92
N THR A 408 -16.83 -16.53 17.28
CA THR A 408 -16.40 -17.80 16.67
C THR A 408 -16.49 -17.70 15.15
N LEU A 409 -15.46 -18.19 14.46
CA LEU A 409 -15.46 -18.31 13.00
C LEU A 409 -16.06 -19.66 12.59
N ASP A 410 -17.24 -19.63 11.99
CA ASP A 410 -17.92 -20.80 11.44
C ASP A 410 -17.66 -20.90 9.94
N ILE A 411 -17.04 -21.99 9.51
CA ILE A 411 -16.55 -22.17 8.13
C ILE A 411 -17.31 -23.31 7.46
N ASP A 412 -18.05 -22.97 6.40
CA ASP A 412 -18.54 -23.94 5.42
C ASP A 412 -17.40 -24.29 4.44
N ASP A 413 -16.81 -25.47 4.59
CA ASP A 413 -15.64 -25.91 3.83
C ASP A 413 -16.04 -26.64 2.54
N ASN A 414 -16.05 -25.87 1.44
CA ASN A 414 -16.37 -26.28 0.09
C ASN A 414 -15.11 -26.58 -0.76
N ARG A 415 -13.97 -26.85 -0.13
CA ARG A 415 -12.76 -27.30 -0.83
C ARG A 415 -12.94 -28.70 -1.42
N THR A 416 -12.26 -28.97 -2.53
CA THR A 416 -12.27 -30.29 -3.17
C THR A 416 -11.27 -31.23 -2.48
N ASN A 417 -11.71 -32.45 -2.18
CA ASN A 417 -10.82 -33.53 -1.73
C ASN A 417 -10.20 -34.29 -2.91
N GLY A 418 -10.57 -33.96 -4.15
CA GLY A 418 -10.15 -34.67 -5.36
C GLY A 418 -10.77 -36.06 -5.47
N SER A 419 -10.11 -36.94 -6.24
CA SER A 419 -10.42 -38.37 -6.31
C SER A 419 -9.42 -39.18 -5.49
N ASP A 420 -9.90 -40.21 -4.79
CA ASP A 420 -9.06 -41.13 -4.02
C ASP A 420 -8.09 -41.89 -4.94
N GLN A 421 -6.85 -42.00 -4.50
CA GLN A 421 -5.77 -42.65 -5.24
C GLN A 421 -4.93 -43.52 -4.30
N THR A 422 -4.39 -44.61 -4.82
CA THR A 422 -3.44 -45.44 -4.08
C THR A 422 -2.09 -45.38 -4.78
N PHE A 423 -1.10 -44.79 -4.10
CA PHE A 423 0.28 -44.74 -4.58
C PHE A 423 1.22 -45.41 -3.59
N THR A 424 2.33 -45.95 -4.08
CA THR A 424 3.39 -46.50 -3.24
C THR A 424 4.68 -45.75 -3.54
N CYS A 425 5.23 -45.07 -2.54
CA CYS A 425 6.55 -44.47 -2.65
C CYS A 425 7.62 -45.55 -2.46
N THR A 426 8.40 -45.83 -3.51
CA THR A 426 9.43 -46.88 -3.51
C THR A 426 10.69 -46.48 -2.76
N SER A 427 10.85 -45.19 -2.45
CA SER A 427 12.07 -44.64 -1.86
C SER A 427 12.01 -44.62 -0.35
N GLU A 428 13.07 -45.13 0.29
CA GLU A 428 13.21 -45.04 1.73
C GLU A 428 13.56 -43.60 2.16
N LEU A 429 12.74 -43.04 3.05
CA LEU A 429 12.95 -41.69 3.55
C LEU A 429 14.03 -41.67 4.64
N ARG A 430 14.93 -40.70 4.57
CA ARG A 430 15.88 -40.39 5.65
C ARG A 430 15.15 -39.81 6.88
N PRO A 431 15.72 -39.87 8.10
CA PRO A 431 15.06 -39.41 9.31
C PRO A 431 14.51 -37.97 9.23
N GLU A 432 15.29 -37.04 8.69
CA GLU A 432 14.87 -35.64 8.50
C GLU A 432 13.74 -35.50 7.47
N GLN A 433 13.73 -36.36 6.45
CA GLN A 433 12.65 -36.40 5.45
C GLN A 433 11.36 -36.97 6.04
N ARG A 434 11.44 -37.95 6.96
CA ARG A 434 10.27 -38.47 7.69
C ARG A 434 9.67 -37.41 8.62
N THR A 435 10.52 -36.64 9.30
CA THR A 435 10.07 -35.51 10.13
C THR A 435 9.36 -34.46 9.28
N ALA A 436 9.92 -34.11 8.13
CA ALA A 436 9.29 -33.18 7.20
C ALA A 436 7.95 -33.70 6.68
N LEU A 437 7.86 -34.98 6.32
CA LEU A 437 6.61 -35.61 5.89
C LEU A 437 5.53 -35.51 6.97
N ARG A 438 5.85 -35.85 8.23
CA ARG A 438 4.89 -35.74 9.35
C ARG A 438 4.39 -34.31 9.55
N ALA A 439 5.27 -33.32 9.42
CA ALA A 439 4.88 -31.91 9.50
C ALA A 439 3.93 -31.51 8.35
N ILE A 440 4.18 -32.02 7.14
CA ILE A 440 3.31 -31.80 5.98
C ILE A 440 1.95 -32.50 6.16
N GLU A 441 1.91 -33.68 6.78
CA GLU A 441 0.68 -34.46 7.02
C GLU A 441 -0.23 -33.81 8.06
N ALA A 442 0.35 -33.19 9.09
CA ALA A 442 -0.38 -32.57 10.19
C ALA A 442 -1.24 -31.37 9.76
N GLU A 443 -0.87 -30.70 8.65
CA GLU A 443 -1.49 -29.46 8.22
C GLU A 443 -2.09 -29.59 6.81
N ASP A 444 -3.26 -28.98 6.57
CA ASP A 444 -3.83 -28.94 5.21
C ASP A 444 -2.90 -28.21 4.23
N THR A 445 -2.20 -27.17 4.71
CA THR A 445 -1.32 -26.34 3.89
C THR A 445 0.05 -26.16 4.56
N CYS A 446 1.14 -26.43 3.84
CA CYS A 446 2.49 -26.34 4.38
C CYS A 446 3.48 -25.78 3.35
N VAL A 447 4.43 -24.96 3.80
CA VAL A 447 5.61 -24.56 3.01
C VAL A 447 6.82 -25.33 3.52
N LEU A 448 7.39 -26.19 2.67
CA LEU A 448 8.63 -26.89 2.93
C LEU A 448 9.81 -26.06 2.41
N VAL A 449 10.62 -25.58 3.34
CA VAL A 449 11.90 -24.93 3.06
C VAL A 449 12.99 -25.98 3.18
N ALA A 450 13.56 -26.37 2.05
CA ALA A 450 14.61 -27.39 2.01
C ALA A 450 15.71 -26.99 1.01
N PRO A 451 16.99 -26.97 1.45
CA PRO A 451 18.12 -26.71 0.58
C PRO A 451 18.21 -27.69 -0.60
N PRO A 452 18.93 -27.33 -1.68
CA PRO A 452 19.29 -28.29 -2.72
C PRO A 452 20.02 -29.51 -2.15
N GLY A 453 19.74 -30.70 -2.67
CA GLY A 453 20.34 -31.95 -2.20
C GLY A 453 19.59 -32.67 -1.08
N THR A 454 18.68 -32.00 -0.36
CA THR A 454 17.88 -32.60 0.72
C THR A 454 16.81 -33.59 0.23
N GLY A 455 16.58 -33.66 -1.08
CA GLY A 455 15.59 -34.56 -1.68
C GLY A 455 14.16 -34.05 -1.57
N LYS A 456 13.94 -32.74 -1.81
CA LYS A 456 12.61 -32.09 -1.84
C LYS A 456 11.57 -32.88 -2.62
N THR A 457 11.93 -33.32 -3.83
CA THR A 457 11.03 -34.08 -4.69
C THR A 457 10.68 -35.44 -4.10
N VAL A 458 11.59 -36.10 -3.39
CA VAL A 458 11.31 -37.38 -2.70
C VAL A 458 10.32 -37.18 -1.56
N ILE A 459 10.50 -36.13 -0.75
CA ILE A 459 9.56 -35.75 0.32
C ILE A 459 8.18 -35.45 -0.28
N ALA A 460 8.13 -34.71 -1.37
CA ALA A 460 6.88 -34.39 -2.05
C ALA A 460 6.20 -35.64 -2.63
N CYS A 461 6.94 -36.56 -3.27
CA CYS A 461 6.37 -37.84 -3.73
C CYS A 461 5.81 -38.67 -2.56
N ALA A 462 6.50 -38.69 -1.41
CA ALA A 462 5.99 -39.36 -0.22
C ALA A 462 4.73 -38.67 0.33
N ALA A 463 4.67 -37.34 0.29
CA ALA A 463 3.47 -36.58 0.66
C ALA A 463 2.29 -36.88 -0.29
N ILE A 464 2.56 -37.00 -1.61
CA ILE A 464 1.55 -37.40 -2.60
C ILE A 464 0.99 -38.80 -2.27
N ALA A 465 1.89 -39.74 -1.98
CA ALA A 465 1.48 -41.10 -1.61
C ALA A 465 0.69 -41.14 -0.29
N SER A 466 1.10 -40.35 0.70
CA SER A 466 0.41 -40.26 2.00
C SER A 466 -0.96 -39.62 1.90
N ARG A 467 -1.08 -38.51 1.13
CA ARG A 467 -2.37 -37.81 0.92
C ARG A 467 -3.36 -38.63 0.10
N ALA A 468 -2.90 -39.60 -0.69
CA ALA A 468 -3.75 -40.58 -1.37
C ALA A 468 -4.89 -39.96 -2.20
N THR A 469 -4.63 -38.82 -2.83
CA THR A 469 -5.60 -38.12 -3.68
C THR A 469 -4.96 -37.64 -4.97
N SER A 470 -5.78 -37.44 -5.99
CA SER A 470 -5.41 -36.77 -7.24
C SER A 470 -4.62 -35.49 -6.97
N THR A 471 -3.43 -35.40 -7.58
CA THR A 471 -2.46 -34.33 -7.33
C THR A 471 -2.11 -33.58 -8.60
N MET A 472 -2.05 -32.25 -8.51
CA MET A 472 -1.45 -31.41 -9.55
C MET A 472 -0.17 -30.74 -9.04
N ILE A 473 0.91 -30.86 -9.80
CA ILE A 473 2.18 -30.18 -9.55
C ILE A 473 2.26 -28.94 -10.45
N LEU A 474 2.43 -27.78 -9.84
CA LEU A 474 2.57 -26.49 -10.51
C LEU A 474 4.06 -26.10 -10.56
N VAL A 475 4.55 -25.79 -11.76
CA VAL A 475 5.95 -25.39 -12.00
C VAL A 475 6.02 -24.18 -12.94
N ASP A 476 7.12 -23.44 -12.89
CA ASP A 476 7.30 -22.23 -13.71
C ASP A 476 7.94 -22.51 -15.09
N ARG A 477 8.74 -23.59 -15.20
CA ARG A 477 9.55 -23.91 -16.38
C ARG A 477 9.32 -25.33 -16.89
N LYS A 478 9.45 -25.51 -18.21
CA LYS A 478 9.33 -26.83 -18.86
C LYS A 478 10.36 -27.84 -18.34
N ALA A 479 11.60 -27.42 -18.11
CA ALA A 479 12.65 -28.30 -17.59
C ALA A 479 12.28 -28.91 -16.23
N LEU A 480 11.69 -28.10 -15.33
CA LEU A 480 11.17 -28.60 -14.06
C LEU A 480 10.01 -29.58 -14.28
N ALA A 481 9.11 -29.29 -15.22
CA ALA A 481 8.02 -30.20 -15.53
C ALA A 481 8.51 -31.59 -15.99
N ASP A 482 9.48 -31.61 -16.90
CA ASP A 482 10.07 -32.86 -17.38
C ASP A 482 10.83 -33.60 -16.25
N GLN A 483 11.51 -32.87 -15.36
CA GLN A 483 12.14 -33.43 -14.16
C GLN A 483 11.12 -34.06 -13.21
N TRP A 484 10.03 -33.36 -12.89
CA TRP A 484 8.96 -33.88 -12.02
C TRP A 484 8.36 -35.18 -12.57
N ARG A 485 8.10 -35.23 -13.87
CA ARG A 485 7.59 -36.46 -14.51
C ARG A 485 8.55 -37.64 -14.36
N ALA A 486 9.85 -37.40 -14.54
CA ALA A 486 10.85 -38.45 -14.37
C ALA A 486 10.88 -38.94 -12.91
N ARG A 487 10.84 -38.02 -11.95
CA ARG A 487 10.86 -38.34 -10.50
C ARG A 487 9.59 -39.03 -10.02
N ILE A 488 8.42 -38.66 -10.54
CA ILE A 488 7.17 -39.35 -10.20
C ILE A 488 7.17 -40.77 -10.78
N LEU A 489 7.68 -40.96 -12.01
CA LEU A 489 7.82 -42.29 -12.58
C LEU A 489 8.81 -43.15 -11.76
N GLU A 490 9.93 -42.57 -11.34
CA GLU A 490 10.95 -43.23 -10.53
C GLU A 490 10.43 -43.64 -9.13
N HIS A 491 9.81 -42.70 -8.41
CA HIS A 491 9.47 -42.88 -7.00
C HIS A 491 8.07 -43.43 -6.76
N LEU A 492 7.12 -43.22 -7.70
CA LEU A 492 5.72 -43.64 -7.56
C LEU A 492 5.28 -44.65 -8.63
N ALA A 493 6.12 -44.95 -9.64
CA ALA A 493 5.78 -45.83 -10.77
C ALA A 493 4.54 -45.37 -11.57
N ILE A 494 4.22 -44.07 -11.55
CA ILE A 494 3.07 -43.49 -12.26
C ILE A 494 3.54 -42.65 -13.45
N LYS A 495 2.87 -42.81 -14.59
CA LYS A 495 3.08 -41.94 -15.76
C LYS A 495 2.16 -40.72 -15.70
N CYS A 496 2.74 -39.56 -15.45
CA CYS A 496 1.98 -38.31 -15.33
C CYS A 496 1.51 -37.75 -16.68
N GLY A 497 0.37 -37.07 -16.66
CA GLY A 497 -0.01 -36.13 -17.71
C GLY A 497 0.65 -34.77 -17.50
N GLN A 498 0.44 -33.86 -18.45
CA GLN A 498 1.04 -32.54 -18.46
C GLN A 498 0.22 -31.50 -19.21
N ILE A 499 0.14 -30.30 -18.64
CA ILE A 499 -0.39 -29.09 -19.27
C ILE A 499 0.75 -28.08 -19.48
N GLY A 500 0.96 -27.66 -20.72
CA GLY A 500 2.01 -26.70 -21.10
C GLY A 500 3.27 -27.35 -21.68
N GLY A 501 4.19 -26.53 -22.18
CA GLY A 501 5.41 -27.00 -22.83
C GLY A 501 5.19 -27.83 -24.10
N GLY A 502 4.04 -27.62 -24.78
CA GLY A 502 3.61 -28.36 -25.96
C GLY A 502 2.72 -29.59 -25.67
N ARG A 503 2.36 -29.83 -24.40
CA ARG A 503 1.49 -30.95 -23.98
C ARG A 503 0.18 -30.43 -23.38
N SER A 504 -0.89 -31.20 -23.51
CA SER A 504 -2.23 -30.82 -23.04
C SER A 504 -3.09 -31.98 -22.51
N LYS A 505 -2.49 -33.17 -22.31
CA LYS A 505 -3.22 -34.35 -21.83
C LYS A 505 -2.98 -34.50 -20.33
N THR A 506 -4.06 -34.53 -19.55
CA THR A 506 -4.08 -34.89 -18.13
C THR A 506 -4.50 -36.34 -17.94
N THR A 507 -4.18 -36.90 -16.78
CA THR A 507 -4.58 -38.24 -16.35
C THR A 507 -5.69 -38.19 -15.31
N GLY A 508 -5.82 -37.07 -14.58
CA GLY A 508 -6.69 -36.94 -13.41
C GLY A 508 -6.12 -37.59 -12.14
N MET A 509 -4.93 -38.23 -12.21
CA MET A 509 -4.29 -38.89 -11.08
C MET A 509 -3.12 -38.07 -10.55
N ILE A 510 -2.04 -37.94 -11.33
CA ILE A 510 -0.91 -37.07 -11.03
C ILE A 510 -0.53 -36.35 -12.31
N ASP A 511 -0.64 -35.03 -12.30
CA ASP A 511 -0.43 -34.20 -13.49
C ASP A 511 0.47 -33.01 -13.20
N VAL A 512 1.28 -32.60 -14.17
CA VAL A 512 2.19 -31.45 -14.04
C VAL A 512 1.72 -30.31 -14.93
N ALA A 513 1.53 -29.12 -14.37
CA ALA A 513 1.07 -27.95 -15.12
C ALA A 513 2.06 -26.78 -15.03
N LEU A 514 2.34 -26.15 -16.16
CA LEU A 514 3.14 -24.93 -16.20
C LEU A 514 2.26 -23.72 -15.82
N LEU A 515 2.63 -23.02 -14.76
CA LEU A 515 1.97 -21.79 -14.30
C LEU A 515 1.79 -20.76 -15.43
N PRO A 516 2.80 -20.44 -16.26
CA PRO A 516 2.62 -19.52 -17.40
C PRO A 516 1.60 -19.99 -18.44
N THR A 517 1.39 -21.30 -18.57
CA THR A 517 0.37 -21.84 -19.48
C THR A 517 -1.02 -21.68 -18.86
N LEU A 518 -1.17 -22.00 -17.57
CA LEU A 518 -2.44 -21.82 -16.86
C LEU A 518 -2.87 -20.35 -16.79
N ALA A 519 -1.93 -19.43 -16.57
CA ALA A 519 -2.21 -18.00 -16.51
C ALA A 519 -2.78 -17.40 -17.81
N ARG A 520 -2.67 -18.11 -18.94
CA ARG A 520 -3.26 -17.72 -20.23
C ARG A 520 -4.60 -18.40 -20.52
N ARG A 521 -5.06 -19.29 -19.65
CA ARG A 521 -6.32 -20.04 -19.80
C ARG A 521 -7.41 -19.32 -19.02
N THR A 522 -8.64 -19.42 -19.53
CA THR A 522 -9.83 -18.87 -18.87
C THR A 522 -10.60 -19.91 -18.05
N ASN A 523 -10.26 -21.20 -18.20
CA ASN A 523 -10.95 -22.33 -17.56
C ASN A 523 -10.05 -23.05 -16.54
N VAL A 524 -9.26 -22.28 -15.79
CA VAL A 524 -8.31 -22.83 -14.80
C VAL A 524 -9.07 -23.61 -13.72
N ASP A 525 -10.21 -23.11 -13.28
CA ASP A 525 -11.06 -23.78 -12.30
C ASP A 525 -11.50 -25.17 -12.79
N GLU A 526 -12.00 -25.31 -14.03
CA GLU A 526 -12.40 -26.59 -14.62
C GLU A 526 -11.22 -27.56 -14.71
N LEU A 527 -10.06 -27.07 -15.13
CA LEU A 527 -8.85 -27.88 -15.28
C LEU A 527 -8.28 -28.36 -13.94
N THR A 528 -8.63 -27.72 -12.83
CA THR A 528 -8.01 -27.96 -11.51
C THR A 528 -8.99 -28.47 -10.44
N ARG A 529 -10.31 -28.36 -10.66
CA ARG A 529 -11.37 -28.76 -9.69
C ARG A 529 -11.31 -30.22 -9.27
N GLY A 530 -10.74 -31.09 -10.11
CA GLY A 530 -10.61 -32.52 -9.85
C GLY A 530 -9.48 -32.92 -8.91
N TYR A 531 -8.57 -32.00 -8.54
CA TYR A 531 -7.37 -32.34 -7.75
C TYR A 531 -7.52 -31.89 -6.31
N GLY A 532 -7.32 -32.83 -5.37
CA GLY A 532 -7.41 -32.60 -3.93
C GLY A 532 -6.10 -32.09 -3.32
N PHE A 533 -4.98 -32.30 -4.00
CA PHE A 533 -3.66 -31.89 -3.54
C PHE A 533 -2.90 -31.10 -4.60
N ILE A 534 -2.36 -29.94 -4.22
CA ILE A 534 -1.54 -29.10 -5.07
C ILE A 534 -0.13 -29.01 -4.50
N VAL A 535 0.86 -29.27 -5.35
CA VAL A 535 2.28 -29.04 -5.03
C VAL A 535 2.76 -27.88 -5.89
N VAL A 536 3.31 -26.83 -5.28
CA VAL A 536 3.90 -25.69 -6.01
C VAL A 536 5.40 -25.73 -5.83
N ASP A 537 6.12 -26.02 -6.90
CA ASP A 537 7.59 -25.99 -6.90
C ASP A 537 8.10 -24.55 -7.11
N GLU A 538 9.22 -24.24 -6.47
CA GLU A 538 9.76 -22.87 -6.36
C GLU A 538 8.68 -21.84 -5.99
N CYS A 539 7.94 -22.13 -4.91
CA CYS A 539 6.78 -21.36 -4.47
C CYS A 539 7.09 -19.89 -4.14
N HIS A 540 8.36 -19.52 -4.00
CA HIS A 540 8.81 -18.13 -3.86
C HIS A 540 8.50 -17.26 -5.11
N HIS A 541 8.11 -17.86 -6.24
CA HIS A 541 7.66 -17.15 -7.45
C HIS A 541 6.14 -16.85 -7.49
N ILE A 542 5.34 -17.35 -6.54
CA ILE A 542 3.85 -17.26 -6.55
C ILE A 542 3.31 -15.83 -6.62
N ALA A 543 4.06 -14.87 -6.10
CA ALA A 543 3.62 -13.48 -5.98
C ALA A 543 3.62 -12.68 -7.28
N ALA A 544 4.04 -13.26 -8.41
CA ALA A 544 3.71 -12.67 -9.70
C ALA A 544 2.17 -12.62 -9.83
N SER A 545 1.61 -11.45 -10.15
CA SER A 545 0.15 -11.24 -10.21
C SER A 545 -0.56 -12.33 -11.05
N ALA A 546 0.00 -12.64 -12.22
CA ALA A 546 -0.52 -13.68 -13.12
C ALA A 546 -0.59 -15.09 -12.50
N PHE A 547 0.28 -15.41 -11.54
CA PHE A 547 0.25 -16.70 -10.85
C PHE A 547 -0.73 -16.68 -9.69
N THR A 548 -0.82 -15.55 -8.96
CA THR A 548 -1.82 -15.37 -7.90
C THR A 548 -3.25 -15.56 -8.44
N ASP A 549 -3.55 -15.04 -9.63
CA ASP A 549 -4.86 -15.22 -10.28
C ASP A 549 -5.19 -16.68 -10.59
N VAL A 550 -4.19 -17.48 -10.97
CA VAL A 550 -4.34 -18.93 -11.19
C VAL A 550 -4.63 -19.62 -9.87
N LEU A 551 -3.83 -19.37 -8.83
CA LEU A 551 -3.98 -20.05 -7.53
C LEU A 551 -5.32 -19.73 -6.85
N ASN A 552 -5.82 -18.51 -7.03
CA ASN A 552 -7.10 -18.04 -6.51
C ASN A 552 -8.31 -18.78 -7.06
N GLN A 553 -8.16 -19.61 -8.10
CA GLN A 553 -9.22 -20.39 -8.73
C GLN A 553 -9.21 -21.88 -8.33
N ILE A 554 -8.17 -22.34 -7.63
CA ILE A 554 -7.97 -23.76 -7.33
C ILE A 554 -8.55 -24.11 -5.95
N PRO A 555 -9.63 -24.90 -5.85
CA PRO A 555 -10.32 -25.16 -4.58
C PRO A 555 -9.73 -26.33 -3.78
N ALA A 556 -8.51 -26.77 -4.09
CA ALA A 556 -7.91 -27.96 -3.48
C ALA A 556 -7.79 -27.84 -1.96
N ARG A 557 -8.09 -28.93 -1.24
CA ARG A 557 -7.96 -28.99 0.22
C ARG A 557 -6.50 -28.87 0.66
N HIS A 558 -5.63 -29.63 0.02
CA HIS A 558 -4.23 -29.75 0.44
C HIS A 558 -3.29 -28.93 -0.44
N TRP A 559 -2.34 -28.24 0.18
CA TRP A 559 -1.32 -27.44 -0.51
C TRP A 559 0.07 -27.65 0.07
N LEU A 560 1.06 -27.87 -0.81
CA LEU A 560 2.46 -27.96 -0.44
C LEU A 560 3.29 -26.99 -1.30
N GLY A 561 3.88 -25.99 -0.68
CA GLY A 561 4.90 -25.15 -1.32
C GLY A 561 6.29 -25.75 -1.11
N LEU A 562 7.10 -25.80 -2.17
CA LEU A 562 8.49 -26.21 -2.09
C LEU A 562 9.39 -25.02 -2.44
N THR A 563 10.35 -24.71 -1.57
CA THR A 563 11.36 -23.68 -1.87
C THR A 563 12.68 -24.00 -1.20
N ALA A 564 13.80 -23.53 -1.77
CA ALA A 564 15.08 -23.47 -1.06
C ALA A 564 15.21 -22.22 -0.20
N THR A 565 14.51 -21.15 -0.57
CA THR A 565 14.66 -19.82 0.01
C THR A 565 13.25 -19.23 0.22
N PRO A 566 12.73 -19.20 1.45
CA PRO A 566 11.44 -18.59 1.72
C PRO A 566 11.51 -17.07 1.62
N TYR A 567 12.69 -16.49 1.89
CA TYR A 567 12.94 -15.06 1.83
C TYR A 567 13.16 -14.58 0.40
N ARG A 568 12.40 -13.55 0.00
CA ARG A 568 12.51 -12.89 -1.28
C ARG A 568 13.23 -11.56 -1.13
N ARG A 569 13.95 -11.19 -2.19
CA ARG A 569 14.67 -9.91 -2.26
C ARG A 569 13.73 -8.70 -2.25
N ASP A 570 12.48 -8.88 -2.67
CA ASP A 570 11.49 -7.82 -2.76
C ASP A 570 10.64 -7.67 -1.50
N GLN A 571 10.90 -8.43 -0.43
CA GLN A 571 10.19 -8.34 0.87
C GLN A 571 8.68 -8.64 0.79
N LEU A 572 8.23 -9.33 -0.26
CA LEU A 572 6.83 -9.70 -0.45
C LEU A 572 6.56 -11.17 -0.06
N ASP A 573 7.26 -11.67 0.96
CA ASP A 573 7.15 -13.04 1.45
C ASP A 573 5.76 -13.36 2.01
N ASP A 574 5.07 -12.35 2.55
CA ASP A 574 3.71 -12.44 3.06
C ASP A 574 2.70 -12.94 2.01
N LEU A 575 2.95 -12.70 0.72
CA LEU A 575 2.10 -13.21 -0.36
C LEU A 575 2.16 -14.75 -0.49
N ILE A 576 3.28 -15.36 -0.09
CA ILE A 576 3.39 -16.82 -0.01
C ILE A 576 2.46 -17.32 1.10
N TYR A 577 2.49 -16.69 2.28
CA TYR A 577 1.61 -17.05 3.40
C TYR A 577 0.13 -16.85 3.07
N HIS A 578 -0.22 -15.79 2.32
CA HIS A 578 -1.59 -15.58 1.86
C HIS A 578 -2.13 -16.77 1.04
N GLN A 579 -1.29 -17.40 0.22
CA GLN A 579 -1.71 -18.50 -0.65
C GLN A 579 -1.53 -19.88 0.00
N LEU A 580 -0.41 -20.11 0.69
CA LEU A 580 0.01 -21.42 1.17
C LEU A 580 -0.09 -21.60 2.70
N GLY A 581 -0.59 -20.59 3.41
CA GLY A 581 -0.70 -20.61 4.86
C GLY A 581 0.60 -20.31 5.58
N SER A 582 0.52 -20.16 6.91
CA SER A 582 1.64 -19.77 7.78
C SER A 582 2.53 -20.93 8.24
N HIS A 583 2.10 -22.18 8.07
CA HIS A 583 2.86 -23.34 8.52
C HIS A 583 4.06 -23.58 7.61
N THR A 584 5.25 -23.42 8.18
CA THR A 584 6.53 -23.62 7.49
C THR A 584 7.33 -24.70 8.22
N HIS A 585 7.81 -25.69 7.47
CA HIS A 585 8.80 -26.65 7.96
C HIS A 585 10.13 -26.39 7.26
N THR A 586 11.17 -26.10 8.04
CA THR A 586 12.51 -25.85 7.52
C THR A 586 13.41 -27.04 7.83
N ILE A 587 14.03 -27.59 6.79
CA ILE A 587 15.15 -28.51 6.96
C ILE A 587 16.42 -27.66 6.92
N ASP A 588 17.13 -27.60 8.04
CA ASP A 588 18.36 -26.83 8.13
C ASP A 588 19.38 -27.30 7.10
N ALA A 589 20.03 -26.33 6.45
CA ALA A 589 21.26 -26.63 5.76
C ALA A 589 22.29 -27.08 6.81
N PRO A 590 23.19 -28.03 6.48
CA PRO A 590 24.37 -28.23 7.31
C PRO A 590 25.07 -26.88 7.48
N ALA A 591 25.39 -26.50 8.72
CA ALA A 591 26.02 -25.21 9.00
C ALA A 591 27.27 -25.05 8.12
N ALA A 592 27.58 -23.82 7.69
CA ALA A 592 28.83 -23.57 6.97
C ALA A 592 30.01 -24.04 7.85
N GLY A 593 30.70 -25.10 7.42
CA GLY A 593 31.77 -25.74 8.17
C GLY A 593 31.38 -26.93 9.05
N HIS A 594 30.12 -27.40 9.06
CA HIS A 594 29.70 -28.63 9.72
C HIS A 594 29.03 -29.58 8.71
N LEU A 595 29.55 -30.81 8.60
CA LEU A 595 29.06 -31.83 7.67
C LEU A 595 27.80 -32.53 8.23
N PRO A 596 26.86 -32.97 7.39
CA PRO A 596 25.80 -33.88 7.81
C PRO A 596 26.40 -35.25 8.17
N THR A 597 26.09 -35.74 9.36
CA THR A 597 26.43 -37.09 9.83
C THR A 597 25.47 -38.12 9.23
N SER A 598 25.52 -38.35 7.91
CA SER A 598 24.87 -39.54 7.32
C SER A 598 25.34 -39.81 5.89
N GLY A 599 26.21 -40.82 5.76
CA GLY A 599 26.64 -41.41 4.48
C GLY A 599 28.14 -41.69 4.47
N ASP A 600 28.54 -42.94 4.18
CA ASP A 600 29.92 -43.46 4.11
C ASP A 600 30.76 -42.89 2.95
N THR A 601 30.57 -41.62 2.59
CA THR A 601 31.42 -40.93 1.62
C THR A 601 31.64 -39.50 2.10
N PRO A 602 32.88 -39.08 2.39
CA PRO A 602 33.13 -37.71 2.80
C PRO A 602 32.69 -36.77 1.68
N ALA A 603 31.66 -35.96 1.96
CA ALA A 603 31.20 -34.94 1.04
C ALA A 603 32.32 -33.92 0.77
N PRO A 604 32.43 -33.37 -0.44
CA PRO A 604 33.49 -32.43 -0.78
C PRO A 604 33.41 -31.18 0.11
N HIS A 605 34.55 -30.82 0.72
CA HIS A 605 34.68 -29.64 1.57
C HIS A 605 34.60 -28.38 0.71
N ARG A 606 33.68 -27.46 1.02
CA ARG A 606 33.65 -26.16 0.33
C ARG A 606 34.74 -25.26 0.92
N ILE A 607 35.63 -24.78 0.07
CA ILE A 607 36.67 -23.81 0.44
C ILE A 607 36.45 -22.55 -0.38
N LEU A 608 36.27 -21.42 0.29
CA LEU A 608 36.20 -20.11 -0.38
C LEU A 608 37.61 -19.56 -0.50
N HIS A 609 38.12 -19.52 -1.73
CA HIS A 609 39.35 -18.82 -2.05
C HIS A 609 38.99 -17.46 -2.66
N VAL A 610 39.36 -16.37 -1.98
CA VAL A 610 39.18 -15.01 -2.49
C VAL A 610 40.46 -14.59 -3.20
N HIS A 611 40.38 -14.41 -4.52
CA HIS A 611 41.49 -13.93 -5.34
C HIS A 611 41.29 -12.41 -5.58
N PRO A 612 42.00 -11.53 -4.85
CA PRO A 612 41.88 -10.09 -5.05
C PRO A 612 42.40 -9.70 -6.44
N THR A 613 41.67 -8.82 -7.12
CA THR A 613 42.03 -8.30 -8.44
C THR A 613 42.67 -6.93 -8.29
N GLN A 614 43.58 -6.56 -9.20
CA GLN A 614 44.23 -5.24 -9.16
C GLN A 614 43.33 -4.09 -9.65
N PHE A 615 42.12 -4.40 -10.15
CA PHE A 615 41.16 -3.38 -10.58
C PHE A 615 40.88 -2.36 -9.48
N ALA A 616 41.20 -1.11 -9.78
CA ALA A 616 40.79 0.07 -9.03
C ALA A 616 40.07 1.00 -9.99
N TYR A 617 38.89 1.48 -9.61
CA TYR A 617 38.18 2.44 -10.42
C TYR A 617 38.82 3.83 -10.26
N ASP A 618 39.24 4.43 -11.37
CA ASP A 618 39.95 5.71 -11.45
C ASP A 618 39.14 6.83 -12.12
N GLY A 619 37.87 6.54 -12.47
CA GLY A 619 36.96 7.53 -13.06
C GLY A 619 36.16 8.33 -12.03
N ASP A 620 35.36 9.28 -12.53
CA ASP A 620 34.60 10.22 -11.71
C ASP A 620 33.24 9.69 -11.22
N ALA A 621 32.85 8.45 -11.57
CA ALA A 621 31.55 7.92 -11.19
C ALA A 621 31.43 7.70 -9.67
N ASP A 622 30.46 8.37 -9.06
CA ASP A 622 30.12 8.21 -7.65
C ASP A 622 29.12 7.05 -7.46
N PRO A 623 29.45 5.98 -6.70
CA PRO A 623 28.54 4.86 -6.47
C PRO A 623 27.26 5.24 -5.72
N SER A 624 27.22 6.38 -5.04
CA SER A 624 26.02 6.91 -4.36
C SER A 624 25.03 7.60 -5.32
N GLN A 625 25.47 7.93 -6.54
CA GLN A 625 24.65 8.60 -7.54
C GLN A 625 23.94 7.60 -8.47
N PRO A 626 22.71 7.91 -8.95
CA PRO A 626 21.99 7.05 -9.87
C PRO A 626 22.78 6.75 -11.16
N GLY A 627 23.16 5.49 -11.35
CA GLY A 627 23.92 5.05 -12.53
C GLY A 627 25.43 5.00 -12.35
N GLY A 628 25.99 5.62 -11.29
CA GLY A 628 27.42 5.60 -11.02
C GLY A 628 27.96 4.18 -10.80
N ILE A 629 27.24 3.35 -10.02
CA ILE A 629 27.60 1.94 -9.85
C ILE A 629 27.57 1.14 -11.17
N ALA A 630 26.67 1.48 -12.09
CA ALA A 630 26.58 0.81 -13.38
C ALA A 630 27.74 1.21 -14.33
N GLU A 631 28.31 2.39 -14.14
CA GLU A 631 29.52 2.84 -14.83
C GLU A 631 30.77 2.17 -14.26
N ILE A 632 30.89 2.09 -12.94
CA ILE A 632 31.95 1.34 -12.26
C ILE A 632 31.90 -0.14 -12.67
N TYR A 633 30.72 -0.77 -12.72
CA TYR A 633 30.59 -2.14 -13.20
C TYR A 633 30.94 -2.30 -14.68
N ARG A 634 30.64 -1.31 -15.54
CA ARG A 634 31.09 -1.34 -16.94
C ARG A 634 32.61 -1.29 -17.05
N ALA A 635 33.27 -0.44 -16.25
CA ALA A 635 34.73 -0.36 -16.18
C ALA A 635 35.34 -1.68 -15.63
N LEU A 636 34.79 -2.22 -14.54
CA LEU A 636 35.19 -3.49 -13.93
C LEU A 636 35.10 -4.68 -14.91
N VAL A 637 34.06 -4.70 -15.74
CA VAL A 637 33.85 -5.72 -16.78
C VAL A 637 34.75 -5.48 -17.99
N ALA A 638 35.10 -4.23 -18.26
CA ALA A 638 35.99 -3.85 -19.35
C ALA A 638 37.47 -4.11 -19.03
N ASP A 639 37.85 -4.18 -17.76
CA ASP A 639 39.21 -4.39 -17.29
C ASP A 639 39.81 -5.72 -17.78
N GLU A 640 40.82 -5.61 -18.66
CA GLU A 640 41.42 -6.76 -19.33
C GLU A 640 42.37 -7.54 -18.42
N GLU A 641 43.08 -6.87 -17.50
CA GLU A 641 44.02 -7.52 -16.58
C GLU A 641 43.29 -8.42 -15.58
N ARG A 642 42.19 -7.92 -15.02
CA ARG A 642 41.27 -8.69 -14.17
C ARG A 642 40.68 -9.88 -14.91
N LEU A 643 40.22 -9.69 -16.15
CA LEU A 643 39.65 -10.78 -16.93
C LEU A 643 40.71 -11.85 -17.24
N LYS A 644 41.94 -11.43 -17.53
CA LYS A 644 43.08 -12.33 -17.71
C LYS A 644 43.38 -13.11 -16.44
N GLN A 645 43.39 -12.45 -15.27
CA GLN A 645 43.58 -13.12 -13.97
C GLN A 645 42.52 -14.19 -13.71
N ILE A 646 41.23 -13.86 -13.88
CA ILE A 646 40.12 -14.81 -13.70
C ILE A 646 40.24 -15.98 -14.68
N SER A 647 40.63 -15.70 -15.93
CA SER A 647 40.82 -16.73 -16.94
C SER A 647 41.97 -17.66 -16.55
N THR A 648 43.10 -17.12 -16.07
CA THR A 648 44.23 -17.91 -15.56
C THR A 648 43.82 -18.77 -14.37
N ASP A 649 43.09 -18.23 -13.39
CA ASP A 649 42.60 -19.00 -12.23
C ASP A 649 41.73 -20.19 -12.67
N VAL A 650 40.86 -19.99 -13.68
CA VAL A 650 40.04 -21.05 -14.28
C VAL A 650 40.89 -22.08 -15.03
N LEU A 651 41.91 -21.63 -15.78
CA LEU A 651 42.83 -22.51 -16.51
C LEU A 651 43.64 -23.38 -15.55
N ASP A 652 44.21 -22.80 -14.51
CA ASP A 652 45.03 -23.50 -13.53
C ASP A 652 44.20 -24.54 -12.77
N ALA A 653 42.96 -24.19 -12.38
CA ALA A 653 42.03 -25.14 -11.80
C ALA A 653 41.69 -26.29 -12.76
N HIS A 654 41.58 -26.01 -14.06
CA HIS A 654 41.26 -27.04 -15.06
C HIS A 654 42.45 -27.98 -15.27
N GLN A 655 43.66 -27.43 -15.36
CA GLN A 655 44.90 -28.21 -15.45
C GLN A 655 45.13 -29.07 -14.20
N ALA A 656 44.67 -28.62 -13.04
CA ALA A 656 44.64 -29.40 -11.81
C ALA A 656 43.54 -30.49 -11.77
N GLY A 657 42.77 -30.65 -12.85
CA GLY A 657 41.72 -31.68 -12.99
C GLY A 657 40.38 -31.34 -12.33
N ALA A 658 40.12 -30.07 -12.01
CA ALA A 658 38.86 -29.66 -11.39
C ALA A 658 37.70 -29.58 -12.40
N ASN A 659 36.49 -29.93 -11.94
CA ASN A 659 35.25 -29.61 -12.66
C ASN A 659 34.85 -28.17 -12.37
N ILE A 660 34.74 -27.32 -13.40
CA ILE A 660 34.61 -25.87 -13.22
C ILE A 660 33.24 -25.37 -13.68
N LEU A 661 32.59 -24.58 -12.83
CA LEU A 661 31.40 -23.80 -13.15
C LEU A 661 31.72 -22.31 -12.99
N VAL A 662 31.67 -21.56 -14.10
CA VAL A 662 31.86 -20.10 -14.08
C VAL A 662 30.50 -19.41 -14.06
N LEU A 663 30.19 -18.68 -12.99
CA LEU A 663 28.96 -17.91 -12.85
C LEU A 663 29.22 -16.43 -13.20
N THR A 664 28.57 -15.91 -14.23
CA THR A 664 28.70 -14.50 -14.65
C THR A 664 27.35 -13.88 -14.99
N PRO A 665 27.08 -12.62 -14.57
CA PRO A 665 25.90 -11.88 -14.98
C PRO A 665 26.04 -11.23 -16.37
N VAL A 666 27.22 -11.28 -17.00
CA VAL A 666 27.50 -10.62 -18.30
C VAL A 666 27.67 -11.66 -19.40
N ILE A 667 26.98 -11.39 -20.52
CA ILE A 667 26.80 -12.26 -21.69
C ILE A 667 28.14 -12.84 -22.20
N ALA A 668 28.13 -14.15 -22.35
CA ALA A 668 29.09 -15.05 -22.99
C ALA A 668 29.87 -14.57 -24.25
N SER A 669 29.39 -13.54 -24.95
CA SER A 669 29.98 -13.07 -26.21
C SER A 669 31.31 -12.33 -26.03
N SER A 670 31.60 -11.80 -24.83
CA SER A 670 32.87 -11.10 -24.54
C SER A 670 34.04 -12.07 -24.26
N LEU A 671 33.77 -13.28 -23.77
CA LEU A 671 34.78 -14.28 -23.41
C LEU A 671 35.59 -14.75 -24.63
N ARG A 672 34.94 -14.95 -25.78
CA ARG A 672 35.60 -15.45 -27.00
C ARG A 672 36.61 -14.48 -27.62
N LYS A 673 36.37 -13.17 -27.50
CA LYS A 673 37.30 -12.13 -28.00
C LYS A 673 38.49 -11.88 -27.09
N ARG A 674 38.34 -12.16 -25.78
CA ARG A 674 39.27 -11.71 -24.74
C ARG A 674 40.01 -12.84 -24.01
N ALA A 675 39.57 -14.09 -24.17
CA ALA A 675 40.23 -15.28 -23.67
C ALA A 675 40.22 -16.41 -24.74
N PRO A 676 41.04 -16.29 -25.81
CA PRO A 676 40.99 -17.20 -26.97
C PRO A 676 41.24 -18.68 -26.62
N GLY A 677 42.04 -18.96 -25.58
CA GLY A 677 42.28 -20.33 -25.10
C GLY A 677 41.08 -21.02 -24.46
N TYR A 678 40.00 -20.29 -24.13
CA TYR A 678 38.80 -20.84 -23.48
C TYR A 678 38.08 -21.89 -24.33
N ALA A 679 38.09 -21.75 -25.65
CA ALA A 679 37.46 -22.69 -26.58
C ALA A 679 38.33 -23.92 -26.88
N GLU A 680 39.64 -23.83 -26.69
CA GLU A 680 40.61 -24.92 -26.96
C GLU A 680 40.60 -25.99 -25.87
N LEU A 681 39.95 -25.72 -24.73
CA LEU A 681 39.85 -26.61 -23.55
C LEU A 681 38.60 -27.50 -23.56
N GLY A 682 37.84 -27.51 -24.66
CA GLY A 682 36.66 -28.38 -24.81
C GLY A 682 35.37 -27.85 -24.16
N PHE A 683 35.34 -26.61 -23.64
CA PHE A 683 34.10 -25.99 -23.20
C PHE A 683 33.21 -25.63 -24.40
N PRO A 684 31.90 -25.96 -24.38
CA PRO A 684 31.01 -25.67 -25.50
C PRO A 684 30.85 -24.15 -25.68
N ASP A 685 30.81 -23.72 -26.95
CA ASP A 685 30.60 -22.31 -27.31
C ASP A 685 29.27 -21.84 -26.69
N PRO A 686 29.28 -20.88 -25.74
CA PRO A 686 28.07 -20.43 -25.09
C PRO A 686 27.10 -19.69 -26.04
N CYS A 687 27.53 -19.29 -27.23
CA CYS A 687 26.64 -18.81 -28.30
C CYS A 687 25.98 -19.95 -29.09
N LYS A 688 26.45 -21.19 -28.96
CA LYS A 688 25.88 -22.39 -29.59
C LYS A 688 25.04 -23.25 -28.65
N LEU A 689 25.05 -22.95 -27.35
CA LEU A 689 24.22 -23.60 -26.33
C LEU A 689 22.79 -23.03 -26.25
N GLY A 690 22.48 -22.03 -27.07
CA GLY A 690 21.18 -21.35 -27.12
C GLY A 690 20.53 -21.36 -28.51
N ASN A 691 20.59 -22.48 -29.23
CA ASN A 691 19.68 -22.80 -30.34
C ASN A 691 18.92 -24.08 -30.03
#